data_AF-A0AAD6NJ11-F1
#
_entry.id   AF-A0AAD6NJ11-F1
#
_cell.length_a   1.000
_cell.length_b   1.000
_cell.length_c   1.000
_cell.angle_alpha   90.00
_cell.angle_beta   90.00
_cell.angle_gamma   90.00
#
_symmetry.space_group_name_H-M   'P 1'
#
loop_
_entity.id
_entity.type
_entity.pdbx_description
1 polymer ?
#
loop_
_entity_poly.entity_id
_entity_poly.type
_entity_poly.pdbx_seq_one_letter_code
_entity_poly.pdbx_strand_id
1 'polypeptide(L)'
;MPEIYNLNVTVKGLTPNYPVVHCTAADGICLMVTGLHVINAGITMLAMGLSELFDLRKSYVMVAGIAGGNPEHTSTGSVTFARYAVQGDMQFELASVPPNWPSTSGYFPLGTKGPNKYPGSILGTEVYEVSEALRHRAATVAKRAKRKFNDTDVSREWRAKYTQLAARQPPGVQECDTLTTNTYWNGAGIAEPMGRYLKALTNGTGVYCSTESEDSGWLAGLFRAFVLGRADFTRTIIMRSITNYDRAPPGVSDYDNIFSAQQDVTYYVGLQNLYLAGREVVNDIVNNWHTFEKGIPTKNYVGDIFNTFDKPNIDIGLVADNIDTWEGFDEGAIDYIDKLADPTRNGHGLTIEDNEAEGGKQVPRVDAAQLYLLGQEDSLKGKHTQLVAESLNRMLAQAGELGLRDIPEQMSMLRFADPKCIQVEGFRNDEPDMVVVHHQEGGQLSLRAVLKMKTWWTGCELGALNANPNKTDLGRWLGQLAWYMNQGNCKYGAFSNHRETIFVKRSGQTQFSVSPTYVAYPADTNHRPALREAYLYWLSIIATDHHFDEKLARPDMLIAVGHGSSDPTTPQSSPGRRPVGKPSPLGGNRPGSSGRGGGATGGVNEQALLKRLAKMELGEDIVGINGHESPPISNGVDASQLDADLETCKLVDIDGTCIGWFTKDVKIKKRVFKGTFIRASNGEKITSIMKVFPPEDDPSFDDGRTTLFDTELWASTRMNGSQYTPPLITSGRSRGGYTTPGGDVVIKGICPGIRVQDDVWDSLTPATEGHPILDALKAAIQAFRDQNLVLWDLTREDVLWDESTQKLTIVDLESADSLTRVPGATDRFEIRELIPAFWK
;
A
#
# COMPACT_ATOMS: atom_id res chain seq x y z
N MET A 1 -5.58 0.30 -46.36
CA MET A 1 -6.92 0.33 -45.76
C MET A 1 -7.55 1.70 -46.04
N PRO A 2 -8.21 1.92 -47.18
CA PRO A 2 -8.84 3.21 -47.52
C PRO A 2 -10.07 3.56 -46.66
N GLU A 3 -10.51 2.67 -45.76
CA GLU A 3 -11.83 2.74 -45.10
C GLU A 3 -11.80 3.12 -43.60
N ILE A 4 -10.61 3.37 -43.02
CA ILE A 4 -10.51 3.65 -41.57
C ILE A 4 -11.05 5.03 -41.17
N TYR A 5 -11.29 5.92 -42.15
CA TYR A 5 -11.85 7.27 -41.93
C TYR A 5 -13.38 7.34 -42.07
N ASN A 6 -14.05 6.19 -42.23
CA ASN A 6 -15.48 6.15 -42.50
C ASN A 6 -16.32 6.54 -41.27
N LEU A 7 -15.82 6.28 -40.06
CA LEU A 7 -16.43 6.70 -38.81
C LEU A 7 -15.42 7.47 -37.95
N ASN A 8 -15.69 8.74 -37.73
CA ASN A 8 -14.85 9.63 -36.93
C ASN A 8 -15.57 9.93 -35.62
N VAL A 9 -14.97 9.53 -34.49
CA VAL A 9 -15.54 9.72 -33.16
C VAL A 9 -14.63 10.64 -32.35
N THR A 10 -15.12 11.83 -32.02
CA THR A 10 -14.40 12.75 -31.14
C THR A 10 -14.52 12.29 -29.69
N VAL A 11 -13.40 12.06 -29.02
CA VAL A 11 -13.36 11.64 -27.61
C VAL A 11 -12.79 12.77 -26.75
N LYS A 12 -13.52 13.17 -25.72
CA LYS A 12 -13.06 14.19 -24.77
C LYS A 12 -11.88 13.66 -23.96
N GLY A 13 -10.85 14.49 -23.78
CA GLY A 13 -9.66 14.15 -23.00
C GLY A 13 -8.52 13.51 -23.77
N LEU A 14 -8.70 13.20 -25.07
CA LEU A 14 -7.56 12.90 -25.94
C LEU A 14 -6.72 14.15 -26.20
N THR A 15 -5.50 13.96 -26.68
CA THR A 15 -4.61 15.06 -27.06
C THR A 15 -5.28 16.06 -28.02
N PRO A 16 -5.18 17.39 -27.78
CA PRO A 16 -5.84 18.40 -28.61
C PRO A 16 -5.48 18.35 -30.09
N ASN A 17 -4.28 17.87 -30.42
CA ASN A 17 -3.82 17.74 -31.80
C ASN A 17 -4.47 16.54 -32.52
N TYR A 18 -4.96 15.55 -31.78
CA TYR A 18 -5.56 14.32 -32.32
C TYR A 18 -6.80 13.89 -31.50
N PRO A 19 -7.88 14.69 -31.48
CA PRO A 19 -9.04 14.43 -30.63
C PRO A 19 -10.02 13.38 -31.21
N VAL A 20 -9.70 12.81 -32.38
CA VAL A 20 -10.60 11.94 -33.15
C VAL A 20 -10.03 10.52 -33.22
N VAL A 21 -10.89 9.55 -32.91
CA VAL A 21 -10.65 8.13 -33.19
C VAL A 21 -11.28 7.81 -34.55
N HIS A 22 -10.48 7.21 -35.43
CA HIS A 22 -10.89 6.85 -36.79
C HIS A 22 -11.18 5.35 -36.86
N CYS A 23 -12.41 4.98 -37.21
CA CYS A 23 -12.84 3.59 -37.27
C CYS A 23 -13.40 3.19 -38.64
N THR A 24 -13.22 1.92 -39.00
CA THR A 24 -13.95 1.28 -40.10
C THR A 24 -15.36 0.93 -39.66
N ALA A 25 -16.37 1.20 -40.49
CA ALA A 25 -17.76 0.86 -40.18
C ALA A 25 -18.07 -0.66 -40.23
N ALA A 26 -17.34 -1.42 -41.05
CA ALA A 26 -17.59 -2.85 -41.28
C ALA A 26 -16.87 -3.78 -40.28
N ASP A 27 -15.57 -3.55 -40.05
CA ASP A 27 -14.71 -4.53 -39.36
C ASP A 27 -14.35 -4.13 -37.91
N GLY A 28 -14.87 -2.99 -37.42
CA GLY A 28 -14.61 -2.52 -36.05
C GLY A 28 -13.15 -2.17 -35.75
N ILE A 29 -12.32 -1.96 -36.78
CA ILE A 29 -10.91 -1.56 -36.64
C ILE A 29 -10.86 -0.06 -36.37
N CYS A 30 -10.19 0.37 -35.30
CA CYS A 30 -10.02 1.77 -34.95
C CYS A 30 -8.54 2.15 -34.83
N LEU A 31 -8.24 3.41 -35.19
CA LEU A 31 -6.93 4.05 -35.06
C LEU A 31 -7.08 5.30 -34.20
N MET A 32 -6.23 5.43 -33.19
CA MET A 32 -6.12 6.60 -32.33
C MET A 32 -4.65 6.98 -32.19
N VAL A 33 -4.37 8.28 -32.21
CA VAL A 33 -3.03 8.81 -31.96
C VAL A 33 -2.94 9.25 -30.50
N THR A 34 -1.98 8.69 -29.77
CA THR A 34 -1.85 8.87 -28.32
C THR A 34 -1.06 10.12 -27.92
N GLY A 35 -0.44 10.78 -28.90
CA GLY A 35 0.59 11.80 -28.65
C GLY A 35 1.94 11.18 -28.27
N LEU A 36 2.91 12.05 -28.07
CA LEU A 36 4.30 11.70 -27.77
C LEU A 36 4.56 11.79 -26.26
N HIS A 37 5.40 10.90 -25.73
CA HIS A 37 5.80 10.77 -24.33
C HIS A 37 4.72 10.20 -23.38
N VAL A 38 5.22 9.67 -22.25
CA VAL A 38 4.49 8.92 -21.21
C VAL A 38 3.22 9.64 -20.74
N ILE A 39 3.30 10.95 -20.50
CA ILE A 39 2.18 11.75 -19.98
C ILE A 39 1.02 11.80 -20.99
N ASN A 40 1.29 12.19 -22.23
CA ASN A 40 0.24 12.26 -23.25
C ASN A 40 -0.34 10.88 -23.53
N ALA A 41 0.52 9.86 -23.66
CA ALA A 41 0.09 8.51 -23.93
C ALA A 41 -0.82 7.96 -22.82
N GLY A 42 -0.44 8.16 -21.55
CA GLY A 42 -1.22 7.70 -20.41
C GLY A 42 -2.53 8.43 -20.22
N ILE A 43 -2.55 9.76 -20.33
CA ILE A 43 -3.80 10.55 -20.23
C ILE A 43 -4.74 10.18 -21.38
N THR A 44 -4.23 10.09 -22.61
CA THR A 44 -5.04 9.75 -23.78
C THR A 44 -5.63 8.35 -23.67
N MET A 45 -4.85 7.35 -23.23
CA MET A 45 -5.36 5.99 -23.03
C MET A 45 -6.36 5.88 -21.88
N LEU A 46 -6.14 6.60 -20.78
CA LEU A 46 -7.10 6.64 -19.69
C LEU A 46 -8.41 7.32 -20.13
N ALA A 47 -8.34 8.45 -20.83
CA ALA A 47 -9.51 9.13 -21.39
C ALA A 47 -10.29 8.24 -22.36
N MET A 48 -9.59 7.49 -23.21
CA MET A 48 -10.19 6.50 -24.10
C MET A 48 -10.88 5.38 -23.32
N GLY A 49 -10.22 4.81 -22.31
CA GLY A 49 -10.77 3.74 -21.48
C GLY A 49 -11.92 4.17 -20.57
N LEU A 50 -12.00 5.45 -20.21
CA LEU A 50 -13.11 6.01 -19.43
C LEU A 50 -14.27 6.52 -20.30
N SER A 51 -14.07 6.64 -21.60
CA SER A 51 -15.09 7.13 -22.52
C SER A 51 -16.26 6.15 -22.63
N GLU A 52 -17.49 6.64 -22.47
CA GLU A 52 -18.70 5.85 -22.71
C GLU A 52 -18.93 5.55 -24.20
N LEU A 53 -18.15 6.16 -25.10
CA LEU A 53 -18.26 5.99 -26.54
C LEU A 53 -17.65 4.67 -27.02
N PHE A 54 -16.80 4.03 -26.21
CA PHE A 54 -16.09 2.81 -26.57
C PHE A 54 -16.17 1.75 -25.46
N ASP A 55 -16.40 0.50 -25.85
CA ASP A 55 -16.31 -0.65 -24.95
C ASP A 55 -15.03 -1.44 -25.27
N LEU A 56 -14.03 -1.33 -24.41
CA LEU A 56 -12.74 -2.01 -24.60
C LEU A 56 -12.69 -3.41 -23.96
N ARG A 57 -13.75 -3.85 -23.28
CA ARG A 57 -13.76 -5.14 -22.53
C ARG A 57 -13.63 -6.38 -23.40
N LYS A 58 -13.97 -6.27 -24.69
CA LYS A 58 -13.80 -7.34 -25.68
C LYS A 58 -12.87 -6.93 -26.82
N SER A 59 -12.14 -5.83 -26.68
CA SER A 59 -11.32 -5.26 -27.75
C SER A 59 -9.86 -5.68 -27.62
N TYR A 60 -9.18 -5.90 -28.74
CA TYR A 60 -7.72 -6.02 -28.76
C TYR A 60 -7.12 -4.65 -29.00
N VAL A 61 -6.17 -4.27 -28.16
CA VAL A 61 -5.51 -2.98 -28.25
C VAL A 61 -4.04 -3.21 -28.54
N MET A 62 -3.56 -2.66 -29.66
CA MET A 62 -2.20 -2.87 -30.14
C MET A 62 -1.50 -1.52 -30.26
N VAL A 63 -0.35 -1.38 -29.60
CA VAL A 63 0.58 -0.29 -29.88
C VAL A 63 1.20 -0.55 -31.25
N ALA A 64 1.20 0.47 -32.11
CA ALA A 64 1.94 0.47 -33.37
C ALA A 64 2.75 1.76 -33.45
N GLY A 65 4.03 1.67 -33.04
CA GLY A 65 4.93 2.81 -32.98
C GLY A 65 6.33 2.50 -33.50
N ILE A 66 7.19 3.51 -33.48
CA ILE A 66 8.62 3.37 -33.77
C ILE A 66 9.43 3.30 -32.47
N ALA A 67 10.66 2.80 -32.55
CA ALA A 67 11.59 2.74 -31.43
C ALA A 67 13.05 2.81 -31.92
N GLY A 68 13.95 3.20 -31.01
CA GLY A 68 15.38 2.91 -31.13
C GLY A 68 15.65 1.44 -30.83
N GLY A 69 16.68 0.87 -31.43
CA GLY A 69 17.05 -0.54 -31.27
C GLY A 69 18.35 -0.72 -30.49
N ASN A 70 18.41 -1.78 -29.69
CA ASN A 70 19.68 -2.26 -29.13
C ASN A 70 20.38 -3.15 -30.18
N PRO A 71 21.56 -2.77 -30.69
CA PRO A 71 22.25 -3.49 -31.76
C PRO A 71 22.62 -4.94 -31.41
N GLU A 72 22.67 -5.30 -30.12
CA GLU A 72 22.92 -6.68 -29.68
C GLU A 72 21.76 -7.64 -30.00
N HIS A 73 20.54 -7.11 -30.16
CA HIS A 73 19.33 -7.93 -30.21
C HIS A 73 18.44 -7.69 -31.44
N THR A 74 18.62 -6.59 -32.16
CA THR A 74 17.76 -6.26 -33.30
C THR A 74 18.49 -5.50 -34.40
N SER A 75 17.82 -5.34 -35.54
CA SER A 75 18.29 -4.59 -36.70
C SER A 75 17.32 -3.46 -37.03
N THR A 76 17.82 -2.32 -37.54
CA THR A 76 16.96 -1.29 -38.16
C THR A 76 16.04 -1.87 -39.23
N GLY A 77 14.81 -1.35 -39.30
CA GLY A 77 13.72 -1.84 -40.13
C GLY A 77 13.00 -3.07 -39.55
N SER A 78 13.51 -3.71 -38.51
CA SER A 78 12.85 -4.87 -37.88
C SER A 78 11.64 -4.43 -37.07
N VAL A 79 10.69 -5.35 -36.89
CA VAL A 79 9.51 -5.16 -36.03
C VAL A 79 9.65 -6.04 -34.80
N THR A 80 9.44 -5.45 -33.63
CA THR A 80 9.63 -6.08 -32.32
C THR A 80 8.28 -6.24 -31.63
N PHE A 81 8.14 -7.31 -30.83
CA PHE A 81 6.97 -7.61 -30.03
C PHE A 81 7.37 -7.85 -28.58
N ALA A 82 7.00 -6.90 -27.70
CA ALA A 82 7.39 -6.87 -26.30
C ALA A 82 6.43 -7.65 -25.40
N ARG A 83 7.00 -8.37 -24.43
CA ARG A 83 6.28 -8.96 -23.29
C ARG A 83 6.31 -7.99 -22.12
N TYR A 84 7.46 -7.35 -21.90
CA TYR A 84 7.66 -6.33 -20.88
C TYR A 84 7.82 -4.95 -21.50
N ALA A 85 7.16 -3.97 -20.90
CA ALA A 85 7.49 -2.56 -21.05
C ALA A 85 7.97 -2.03 -19.71
N VAL A 86 9.24 -1.60 -19.67
CA VAL A 86 9.88 -1.09 -18.46
C VAL A 86 10.10 0.41 -18.57
N GLN A 87 9.65 1.18 -17.59
CA GLN A 87 9.95 2.60 -17.51
C GLN A 87 11.37 2.80 -16.96
N GLY A 88 12.33 3.06 -17.85
CA GLY A 88 13.76 3.07 -17.53
C GLY A 88 14.23 4.26 -16.70
N ASP A 89 13.54 5.39 -16.78
CA ASP A 89 13.89 6.62 -16.05
C ASP A 89 13.25 6.72 -14.65
N MET A 90 12.57 5.66 -14.19
CA MET A 90 12.12 5.51 -12.79
C MET A 90 13.28 5.13 -11.87
N GLN A 91 14.34 5.94 -11.91
CA GLN A 91 15.63 5.73 -11.24
C GLN A 91 16.18 7.09 -10.78
N PHE A 92 17.14 7.06 -9.86
CA PHE A 92 17.97 8.24 -9.63
C PHE A 92 18.91 8.46 -10.82
N GLU A 93 19.12 9.73 -11.17
CA GLU A 93 20.07 10.16 -12.18
C GLU A 93 21.01 11.22 -11.58
N LEU A 94 22.32 10.95 -11.62
CA LEU A 94 23.35 11.86 -11.12
C LEU A 94 24.23 12.40 -12.26
N ALA A 95 24.45 13.71 -12.28
CA ALA A 95 25.38 14.35 -13.20
C ALA A 95 26.85 13.94 -12.96
N SER A 96 27.18 13.53 -11.74
CA SER A 96 28.52 13.06 -11.36
C SER A 96 28.42 11.92 -10.35
N VAL A 97 29.16 10.85 -10.60
CA VAL A 97 29.18 9.66 -9.75
C VAL A 97 30.44 9.57 -8.89
N PRO A 98 30.37 8.91 -7.71
CA PRO A 98 31.56 8.65 -6.89
C PRO A 98 32.67 7.92 -7.66
N PRO A 99 33.97 8.23 -7.42
CA PRO A 99 35.09 7.62 -8.15
C PRO A 99 35.19 6.10 -7.98
N ASN A 100 34.62 5.56 -6.91
CA ASN A 100 34.65 4.14 -6.58
C ASN A 100 33.48 3.33 -7.18
N TRP A 101 32.63 3.95 -8.00
CA TRP A 101 31.53 3.23 -8.65
C TRP A 101 32.02 2.37 -9.82
N PRO A 102 31.46 1.15 -9.99
CA PRO A 102 31.86 0.25 -11.09
C PRO A 102 31.52 0.79 -12.48
N SER A 103 30.64 1.79 -12.57
CA SER A 103 30.17 2.39 -13.81
C SER A 103 30.20 3.91 -13.68
N THR A 104 30.55 4.59 -14.78
CA THR A 104 30.47 6.05 -14.91
C THR A 104 29.04 6.55 -15.10
N SER A 105 28.05 5.64 -15.21
CA SER A 105 26.66 6.01 -15.40
C SER A 105 26.02 6.49 -14.08
N GLY A 106 25.36 7.64 -14.14
CA GLY A 106 24.62 8.24 -13.04
C GLY A 106 23.30 7.56 -12.68
N TYR A 107 22.88 6.53 -13.43
CA TYR A 107 21.61 5.85 -13.24
C TYR A 107 21.68 4.73 -12.20
N PHE A 108 20.78 4.78 -11.21
CA PHE A 108 20.59 3.67 -10.28
C PHE A 108 19.17 3.61 -9.68
N PRO A 109 18.68 2.42 -9.28
CA PRO A 109 17.30 2.24 -8.83
C PRO A 109 16.94 3.09 -7.60
N LEU A 110 15.68 3.55 -7.56
CA LEU A 110 15.10 4.22 -6.39
C LEU A 110 15.17 3.31 -5.15
N GLY A 111 15.36 3.91 -3.98
CA GLY A 111 15.50 3.19 -2.70
C GLY A 111 16.82 2.43 -2.53
N THR A 112 17.80 2.62 -3.42
CA THR A 112 19.13 1.98 -3.33
C THR A 112 20.24 3.02 -3.18
N LYS A 113 21.47 2.57 -2.88
CA LYS A 113 22.68 3.43 -2.74
C LYS A 113 23.68 3.27 -3.88
N GLY A 114 23.29 2.61 -4.98
CA GLY A 114 24.18 2.36 -6.10
C GLY A 114 23.56 1.44 -7.16
N PRO A 115 24.22 1.31 -8.33
CA PRO A 115 23.67 0.63 -9.49
C PRO A 115 23.59 -0.89 -9.32
N ASN A 116 22.94 -1.56 -10.28
CA ASN A 116 22.84 -3.03 -10.39
C ASN A 116 22.15 -3.71 -9.22
N LYS A 117 21.11 -3.07 -8.68
CA LYS A 117 20.25 -3.62 -7.63
C LYS A 117 18.81 -3.67 -8.11
N TYR A 118 17.99 -4.44 -7.41
CA TYR A 118 16.54 -4.29 -7.53
C TYR A 118 16.12 -2.98 -6.82
N PRO A 119 15.15 -2.21 -7.35
CA PRO A 119 14.66 -1.02 -6.67
C PRO A 119 14.15 -1.32 -5.26
N GLY A 120 14.57 -0.52 -4.28
CA GLY A 120 14.09 -0.59 -2.90
C GLY A 120 12.79 0.20 -2.68
N SER A 121 12.38 1.00 -3.67
CA SER A 121 11.11 1.73 -3.69
C SER A 121 10.44 1.51 -5.04
N ILE A 122 9.18 1.07 -5.01
CA ILE A 122 8.33 0.78 -6.18
C ILE A 122 7.09 1.68 -6.10
N LEU A 123 6.76 2.33 -7.21
CA LEU A 123 5.70 3.32 -7.36
C LEU A 123 4.51 2.80 -8.20
N GLY A 124 4.66 1.64 -8.86
CA GLY A 124 3.58 0.89 -9.50
C GLY A 124 3.53 0.98 -11.02
N THR A 125 4.46 1.71 -11.65
CA THR A 125 4.52 1.88 -13.12
C THR A 125 5.87 1.52 -13.72
N GLU A 126 6.75 0.92 -12.92
CA GLU A 126 8.11 0.52 -13.32
C GLU A 126 8.10 -0.49 -14.45
N VAL A 127 7.18 -1.47 -14.41
CA VAL A 127 7.07 -2.52 -15.41
C VAL A 127 5.64 -2.99 -15.55
N TYR A 128 5.27 -3.26 -16.81
CA TYR A 128 4.05 -3.97 -17.17
C TYR A 128 4.41 -5.22 -17.97
N GLU A 129 3.73 -6.34 -17.66
CA GLU A 129 3.79 -7.58 -18.42
C GLU A 129 2.49 -7.78 -19.22
N VAL A 130 2.60 -8.14 -20.50
CA VAL A 130 1.47 -8.48 -21.37
C VAL A 130 1.45 -9.97 -21.71
N SER A 131 0.34 -10.46 -22.27
CA SER A 131 0.14 -11.89 -22.57
C SER A 131 1.21 -12.44 -23.52
N GLU A 132 2.03 -13.37 -23.03
CA GLU A 132 3.09 -14.03 -23.79
C GLU A 132 2.50 -14.85 -24.95
N ALA A 133 1.37 -15.51 -24.72
CA ALA A 133 0.69 -16.30 -25.74
C ALA A 133 0.16 -15.43 -26.88
N LEU A 134 -0.41 -14.26 -26.54
CA LEU A 134 -0.89 -13.30 -27.54
C LEU A 134 0.28 -12.66 -28.29
N ARG A 135 1.33 -12.25 -27.57
CA ARG A 135 2.57 -11.71 -28.13
C ARG A 135 3.22 -12.68 -29.12
N HIS A 136 3.39 -13.94 -28.73
CA HIS A 136 3.97 -14.98 -29.58
C HIS A 136 3.14 -15.24 -30.84
N ARG A 137 1.81 -15.26 -30.71
CA ARG A 137 0.91 -15.39 -31.86
C ARG A 137 1.04 -14.20 -32.82
N ALA A 138 1.03 -12.98 -32.29
CA ALA A 138 1.20 -11.75 -33.07
C ALA A 138 2.53 -11.74 -33.83
N ALA A 139 3.64 -12.08 -33.16
CA ALA A 139 4.95 -12.21 -33.78
C ALA A 139 4.98 -13.31 -34.87
N THR A 140 4.33 -14.45 -34.62
CA THR A 140 4.27 -15.56 -35.57
C THR A 140 3.53 -15.19 -36.86
N VAL A 141 2.40 -14.48 -36.77
CA VAL A 141 1.68 -14.05 -37.98
C VAL A 141 2.40 -12.90 -38.66
N ALA A 142 3.01 -11.97 -37.91
CA ALA A 142 3.83 -10.89 -38.47
C ALA A 142 5.03 -11.42 -39.29
N LYS A 143 5.62 -12.56 -38.92
CA LYS A 143 6.70 -13.21 -39.70
C LYS A 143 6.30 -13.54 -41.15
N ARG A 144 5.00 -13.66 -41.47
CA ARG A 144 4.50 -13.82 -42.85
C ARG A 144 4.83 -12.62 -43.74
N ALA A 145 4.91 -11.43 -43.16
CA ALA A 145 5.26 -10.19 -43.87
C ALA A 145 6.77 -10.02 -44.08
N LYS A 146 7.63 -10.80 -43.40
CA LYS A 146 9.09 -10.62 -43.41
C LYS A 146 9.69 -10.52 -44.82
N ARG A 147 9.23 -11.34 -45.77
CA ARG A 147 9.73 -11.34 -47.16
C ARG A 147 9.39 -10.05 -47.92
N LYS A 148 8.46 -9.25 -47.41
CA LYS A 148 8.02 -7.97 -47.99
C LYS A 148 8.63 -6.78 -47.26
N PHE A 149 9.41 -7.01 -46.20
CA PHE A 149 10.05 -5.92 -45.46
C PHE A 149 11.02 -5.19 -46.38
N ASN A 150 10.87 -3.87 -46.38
CA ASN A 150 11.76 -2.98 -47.10
C ASN A 150 13.13 -2.96 -46.41
N ASP A 151 14.18 -2.91 -47.22
CA ASP A 151 15.56 -2.84 -46.77
C ASP A 151 16.41 -2.12 -47.82
N THR A 152 16.84 -0.89 -47.50
CA THR A 152 17.58 -0.02 -48.44
C THR A 152 19.09 -0.24 -48.34
N ASP A 153 19.83 0.10 -49.41
CA ASP A 153 21.29 0.05 -49.39
C ASP A 153 21.88 0.93 -48.27
N VAL A 154 21.33 2.12 -48.05
CA VAL A 154 21.72 3.01 -46.94
C VAL A 154 21.58 2.32 -45.58
N SER A 155 20.49 1.57 -45.37
CA SER A 155 20.26 0.81 -44.13
C SER A 155 21.25 -0.36 -43.99
N ARG A 156 21.56 -1.06 -45.09
CA ARG A 156 22.58 -2.12 -45.11
C ARG A 156 23.98 -1.60 -44.79
N GLU A 157 24.40 -0.52 -45.44
CA GLU A 157 25.72 0.08 -45.25
C GLU A 157 25.92 0.59 -43.82
N TRP A 158 24.89 1.20 -43.23
CA TRP A 158 24.97 1.65 -41.84
C TRP A 158 25.07 0.49 -40.85
N ARG A 159 24.24 -0.53 -41.01
CA ARG A 159 24.28 -1.76 -40.21
C ARG A 159 25.62 -2.48 -40.30
N ALA A 160 26.29 -2.42 -41.45
CA ALA A 160 27.61 -3.03 -41.62
C ALA A 160 28.70 -2.42 -40.71
N LYS A 161 28.50 -1.19 -40.19
CA LYS A 161 29.43 -0.54 -39.24
C LYS A 161 29.39 -1.14 -37.85
N TYR A 162 28.28 -1.75 -37.45
CA TYR A 162 28.16 -2.40 -36.14
C TYR A 162 28.97 -3.69 -36.11
N THR A 163 29.40 -4.14 -34.93
CA THR A 163 30.10 -5.43 -34.76
C THR A 163 29.13 -6.55 -34.41
N GLN A 164 27.98 -6.19 -33.86
CA GLN A 164 26.93 -7.08 -33.41
C GLN A 164 26.28 -7.82 -34.58
N LEU A 165 26.12 -9.14 -34.43
CA LEU A 165 25.54 -9.98 -35.47
C LEU A 165 24.09 -9.61 -35.76
N ALA A 166 23.30 -9.33 -34.71
CA ALA A 166 21.89 -8.95 -34.84
C ALA A 166 21.73 -7.66 -35.63
N ALA A 167 22.51 -6.62 -35.31
CA ALA A 167 22.52 -5.35 -36.03
C ALA A 167 22.84 -5.49 -37.53
N ARG A 168 23.64 -6.49 -37.93
CA ARG A 168 24.02 -6.72 -39.34
C ARG A 168 23.00 -7.50 -40.16
N GLN A 169 22.00 -8.10 -39.53
CA GLN A 169 21.00 -8.90 -40.24
C GLN A 169 20.04 -8.02 -41.05
N PRO A 170 19.44 -8.53 -42.14
CA PRO A 170 18.30 -7.87 -42.78
C PRO A 170 17.10 -7.74 -41.82
N PRO A 171 16.15 -6.84 -42.08
CA PRO A 171 15.00 -6.64 -41.21
C PRO A 171 14.22 -7.93 -40.93
N GLY A 172 13.81 -8.10 -39.67
CA GLY A 172 13.11 -9.29 -39.21
C GLY A 172 11.98 -8.98 -38.24
N VAL A 173 11.38 -10.05 -37.70
CA VAL A 173 10.44 -9.95 -36.58
C VAL A 173 11.11 -10.53 -35.36
N GLN A 174 11.23 -9.73 -34.29
CA GLN A 174 11.92 -10.12 -33.07
C GLN A 174 10.95 -10.14 -31.89
N GLU A 175 11.11 -11.16 -31.07
CA GLU A 175 10.39 -11.35 -29.81
C GLU A 175 11.34 -10.92 -28.69
N CYS A 176 11.10 -9.74 -28.11
CA CYS A 176 11.98 -9.07 -27.17
C CYS A 176 11.31 -7.81 -26.60
N ASP A 177 11.86 -7.25 -25.54
CA ASP A 177 11.20 -6.29 -24.65
C ASP A 177 11.66 -4.83 -24.85
N THR A 178 10.80 -3.92 -24.38
CA THR A 178 10.91 -2.49 -24.64
C THR A 178 11.17 -1.69 -23.36
N LEU A 179 11.89 -0.58 -23.51
CA LEU A 179 12.18 0.36 -22.45
C LEU A 179 11.62 1.74 -22.79
N THR A 180 10.87 2.32 -21.86
CA THR A 180 10.22 3.63 -21.99
C THR A 180 11.01 4.69 -21.22
N THR A 181 11.33 5.82 -21.85
CA THR A 181 11.95 6.99 -21.19
C THR A 181 11.33 8.31 -21.61
N ASN A 182 11.32 9.29 -20.72
CA ASN A 182 10.87 10.65 -20.99
C ASN A 182 11.90 11.49 -21.78
N THR A 183 13.15 11.03 -21.84
CA THR A 183 14.19 11.66 -22.65
C THR A 183 14.48 10.82 -23.90
N TYR A 184 14.85 11.51 -24.97
CA TYR A 184 15.40 10.90 -26.17
C TYR A 184 16.93 10.91 -26.05
N TRP A 185 17.55 9.74 -25.95
CA TRP A 185 18.97 9.60 -25.60
C TRP A 185 19.71 8.65 -26.56
N ASN A 186 21.05 8.74 -26.54
CA ASN A 186 21.93 7.85 -27.29
C ASN A 186 23.21 7.59 -26.50
N GLY A 187 23.73 6.37 -26.56
CA GLY A 187 25.06 6.00 -26.07
C GLY A 187 25.06 4.84 -25.08
N ALA A 188 26.13 4.04 -25.16
CA ALA A 188 26.28 2.83 -24.35
C ALA A 188 26.29 3.10 -22.83
N GLY A 189 26.79 4.26 -22.41
CA GLY A 189 26.83 4.67 -21.00
C GLY A 189 25.45 4.85 -20.35
N ILE A 190 24.41 5.09 -21.14
CA ILE A 190 23.00 5.13 -20.71
C ILE A 190 22.37 3.75 -20.95
N ALA A 191 22.56 3.20 -22.15
CA ALA A 191 21.87 2.01 -22.61
C ALA A 191 22.19 0.75 -21.79
N GLU A 192 23.43 0.58 -21.34
CA GLU A 192 23.83 -0.59 -20.55
C GLU A 192 23.19 -0.63 -19.15
N PRO A 193 23.25 0.44 -18.32
CA PRO A 193 22.51 0.47 -17.05
C PRO A 193 21.01 0.28 -17.23
N MET A 194 20.41 0.90 -18.25
CA MET A 194 18.99 0.72 -18.58
C MET A 194 18.66 -0.75 -18.88
N GLY A 195 19.50 -1.44 -19.66
CA GLY A 195 19.34 -2.88 -19.91
C GLY A 195 19.50 -3.74 -18.65
N ARG A 196 20.39 -3.36 -17.72
CA ARG A 196 20.53 -4.04 -16.42
C ARG A 196 19.32 -3.81 -15.53
N TYR A 197 18.76 -2.61 -15.55
CA TYR A 197 17.53 -2.26 -14.83
C TYR A 197 16.32 -3.05 -15.34
N LEU A 198 16.14 -3.12 -16.67
CA LEU A 198 15.11 -3.96 -17.28
C LEU A 198 15.26 -5.42 -16.87
N LYS A 199 16.48 -5.96 -16.89
CA LYS A 199 16.74 -7.34 -16.42
C LYS A 199 16.38 -7.52 -14.94
N ALA A 200 16.72 -6.55 -14.08
CA ALA A 200 16.39 -6.62 -12.66
C ALA A 200 14.86 -6.67 -12.44
N LEU A 201 14.10 -5.78 -13.08
CA LEU A 201 12.64 -5.71 -12.95
C LEU A 201 11.90 -6.92 -13.56
N THR A 202 12.53 -7.65 -14.47
CA THR A 202 11.94 -8.79 -15.18
C THR A 202 12.52 -10.14 -14.73
N ASN A 203 13.18 -10.17 -13.57
CA ASN A 203 13.81 -11.36 -13.00
C ASN A 203 14.76 -12.07 -13.98
N GLY A 204 15.53 -11.28 -14.75
CA GLY A 204 16.47 -11.76 -15.76
C GLY A 204 15.84 -12.33 -17.03
N THR A 205 14.52 -12.40 -17.13
CA THR A 205 13.83 -13.00 -18.29
C THR A 205 13.57 -12.01 -19.41
N GLY A 206 13.65 -10.71 -19.14
CA GLY A 206 13.47 -9.67 -20.15
C GLY A 206 14.68 -9.50 -21.07
N VAL A 207 14.43 -9.24 -22.35
CA VAL A 207 15.43 -9.02 -23.39
C VAL A 207 15.31 -7.61 -23.96
N TYR A 208 16.14 -6.69 -23.47
CA TYR A 208 16.13 -5.29 -23.92
C TYR A 208 16.55 -5.15 -25.40
N CYS A 209 15.58 -4.93 -26.29
CA CYS A 209 15.86 -4.76 -27.73
C CYS A 209 15.35 -3.44 -28.32
N SER A 210 14.36 -2.80 -27.70
CA SER A 210 13.78 -1.55 -28.20
C SER A 210 13.67 -0.51 -27.09
N THR A 211 13.77 0.77 -27.46
CA THR A 211 13.60 1.91 -26.56
C THR A 211 12.73 2.99 -27.20
N GLU A 212 11.81 3.55 -26.43
CA GLU A 212 10.78 4.48 -26.89
C GLU A 212 10.28 5.35 -25.71
N SER A 213 9.20 6.13 -25.88
CA SER A 213 8.80 7.16 -24.90
C SER A 213 7.35 7.08 -24.42
N GLU A 214 6.54 6.11 -24.84
CA GLU A 214 5.10 6.03 -24.59
C GLU A 214 4.62 4.74 -23.89
N ASP A 215 5.24 3.57 -24.11
CA ASP A 215 4.63 2.25 -23.84
C ASP A 215 4.21 2.11 -22.37
N SER A 216 5.06 2.45 -21.40
CA SER A 216 4.69 2.37 -19.98
C SER A 216 3.51 3.27 -19.61
N GLY A 217 3.44 4.49 -20.15
CA GLY A 217 2.34 5.43 -19.90
C GLY A 217 1.05 4.95 -20.53
N TRP A 218 1.12 4.49 -21.77
CA TRP A 218 0.01 3.89 -22.50
C TRP A 218 -0.59 2.70 -21.74
N LEU A 219 0.27 1.80 -21.27
CA LEU A 219 -0.12 0.63 -20.48
C LEU A 219 -0.69 1.04 -19.13
N ALA A 220 -0.12 2.03 -18.45
CA ALA A 220 -0.67 2.54 -17.19
C ALA A 220 -2.10 3.08 -17.34
N GLY A 221 -2.37 3.85 -18.40
CA GLY A 221 -3.71 4.35 -18.71
C GLY A 221 -4.70 3.22 -19.01
N LEU A 222 -4.30 2.27 -19.86
CA LEU A 222 -5.13 1.11 -20.21
C LEU A 222 -5.37 0.18 -19.01
N PHE A 223 -4.35 -0.04 -18.19
CA PHE A 223 -4.42 -0.90 -17.01
C PHE A 223 -5.36 -0.30 -15.95
N ARG A 224 -5.33 1.01 -15.73
CA ARG A 224 -6.30 1.69 -14.86
C ARG A 224 -7.73 1.57 -15.39
N ALA A 225 -7.94 1.71 -16.70
CA ALA A 225 -9.25 1.45 -17.30
C ALA A 225 -9.70 -0.01 -17.12
N PHE A 226 -8.77 -0.95 -17.18
CA PHE A 226 -9.02 -2.37 -16.90
C PHE A 226 -9.40 -2.63 -15.43
N VAL A 227 -8.70 -2.03 -14.46
CA VAL A 227 -9.05 -2.10 -13.03
C VAL A 227 -10.47 -1.58 -12.77
N LEU A 228 -10.90 -0.57 -13.54
CA LEU A 228 -12.27 -0.04 -13.50
C LEU A 228 -13.30 -0.89 -14.28
N GLY A 229 -12.89 -2.05 -14.80
CA GLY A 229 -13.75 -2.95 -15.57
C GLY A 229 -14.16 -2.40 -16.94
N ARG A 230 -13.39 -1.47 -17.52
CA ARG A 230 -13.67 -0.82 -18.81
C ARG A 230 -12.85 -1.35 -19.99
N ALA A 231 -11.79 -2.09 -19.73
CA ALA A 231 -10.93 -2.73 -20.74
C ALA A 231 -10.66 -4.19 -20.39
N ASP A 232 -9.94 -4.92 -21.25
CA ASP A 232 -9.36 -6.24 -20.96
C ASP A 232 -7.86 -6.20 -21.27
N PHE A 233 -7.04 -6.07 -20.22
CA PHE A 233 -5.59 -5.91 -20.37
C PHE A 233 -4.89 -7.16 -20.92
N THR A 234 -5.54 -8.33 -20.86
CA THR A 234 -5.00 -9.58 -21.44
C THR A 234 -4.99 -9.58 -22.97
N ARG A 235 -5.63 -8.58 -23.60
CA ARG A 235 -5.76 -8.39 -25.05
C ARG A 235 -4.82 -7.33 -25.61
N THR A 236 -3.74 -7.06 -24.90
CA THR A 236 -2.76 -6.03 -25.24
C THR A 236 -1.61 -6.58 -26.06
N ILE A 237 -1.22 -5.87 -27.11
CA ILE A 237 -0.05 -6.17 -27.94
C ILE A 237 0.84 -4.94 -28.02
N ILE A 238 2.14 -5.10 -27.79
CA ILE A 238 3.12 -4.02 -27.93
C ILE A 238 3.97 -4.31 -29.16
N MET A 239 3.84 -3.48 -30.19
CA MET A 239 4.58 -3.63 -31.45
C MET A 239 5.33 -2.34 -31.81
N ARG A 240 6.65 -2.46 -31.98
CA ARG A 240 7.54 -1.35 -32.32
C ARG A 240 8.42 -1.66 -33.52
N SER A 241 8.58 -0.75 -34.47
CA SER A 241 9.57 -0.88 -35.55
C SER A 241 10.83 -0.10 -35.24
N ILE A 242 11.99 -0.70 -35.50
CA ILE A 242 13.29 -0.10 -35.20
C ILE A 242 13.70 0.89 -36.28
N THR A 243 13.79 2.17 -35.94
CA THR A 243 14.11 3.25 -36.90
C THR A 243 15.54 3.75 -36.79
N ASN A 244 16.22 3.47 -35.70
CA ASN A 244 17.61 3.83 -35.43
C ASN A 244 18.17 2.95 -34.30
N TYR A 245 19.44 3.14 -33.90
CA TYR A 245 20.05 2.43 -32.77
C TYR A 245 20.26 3.36 -31.58
N ASP A 246 20.10 2.83 -30.37
CA ASP A 246 20.24 3.52 -29.08
C ASP A 246 21.70 3.86 -28.71
N ARG A 247 22.68 3.41 -29.49
CA ARG A 247 24.13 3.64 -29.29
C ARG A 247 24.88 3.59 -30.60
N ALA A 248 25.99 4.33 -30.70
CA ALA A 248 26.80 4.41 -31.91
C ALA A 248 27.57 3.11 -32.22
N PRO A 249 27.88 2.82 -33.51
CA PRO A 249 28.85 1.79 -33.86
C PRO A 249 30.29 2.25 -33.53
N PRO A 250 31.27 1.34 -33.49
CA PRO A 250 32.66 1.70 -33.24
C PRO A 250 33.18 2.80 -34.18
N GLY A 251 33.84 3.81 -33.61
CA GLY A 251 34.43 4.93 -34.37
C GLY A 251 33.46 6.04 -34.76
N VAL A 252 32.20 5.99 -34.33
CA VAL A 252 31.19 7.04 -34.51
C VAL A 252 30.83 7.61 -33.13
N SER A 253 30.68 8.93 -33.01
CA SER A 253 30.24 9.54 -31.77
C SER A 253 28.74 9.34 -31.54
N ASP A 254 28.27 9.37 -30.29
CA ASP A 254 26.84 9.28 -29.98
C ASP A 254 26.05 10.46 -30.58
N TYR A 255 26.67 11.64 -30.67
CA TYR A 255 26.12 12.81 -31.37
C TYR A 255 25.94 12.56 -32.87
N ASP A 256 26.96 12.01 -33.55
CA ASP A 256 26.85 11.73 -34.98
C ASP A 256 25.87 10.59 -35.25
N ASN A 257 25.76 9.62 -34.34
CA ASN A 257 24.78 8.54 -34.47
C ASN A 257 23.34 9.08 -34.37
N ILE A 258 23.05 9.95 -33.39
CA ILE A 258 21.72 10.49 -33.17
C ILE A 258 21.26 11.43 -34.29
N PHE A 259 22.17 12.18 -34.91
CA PHE A 259 21.86 13.13 -36.00
C PHE A 259 22.29 12.62 -37.39
N SER A 260 22.56 11.32 -37.53
CA SER A 260 22.96 10.78 -38.84
C SER A 260 21.82 10.88 -39.85
N ALA A 261 22.13 11.32 -41.08
CA ALA A 261 21.18 11.38 -42.19
C ALA A 261 20.60 10.01 -42.58
N GLN A 262 21.21 8.91 -42.11
CA GLN A 262 20.67 7.57 -42.28
C GLN A 262 19.36 7.37 -41.51
N GLN A 263 19.18 8.04 -40.36
CA GLN A 263 17.96 7.89 -39.56
C GLN A 263 16.71 8.29 -40.34
N ASP A 264 16.78 9.31 -41.18
CA ASP A 264 15.65 9.72 -42.03
C ASP A 264 15.23 8.58 -42.97
N VAL A 265 16.19 7.85 -43.54
CA VAL A 265 15.91 6.72 -44.43
C VAL A 265 15.33 5.55 -43.64
N THR A 266 15.93 5.18 -42.51
CA THR A 266 15.44 4.05 -41.71
C THR A 266 14.14 4.33 -40.98
N TYR A 267 13.80 5.59 -40.74
CA TYR A 267 12.48 6.01 -40.27
C TYR A 267 11.38 5.56 -41.23
N TYR A 268 11.48 5.91 -42.52
CA TYR A 268 10.48 5.52 -43.52
C TYR A 268 10.44 3.99 -43.74
N VAL A 269 11.59 3.32 -43.71
CA VAL A 269 11.66 1.85 -43.77
C VAL A 269 10.94 1.21 -42.59
N GLY A 270 11.19 1.71 -41.37
CA GLY A 270 10.54 1.26 -40.15
C GLY A 270 9.02 1.40 -40.23
N LEU A 271 8.51 2.57 -40.63
CA LEU A 271 7.07 2.81 -40.78
C LEU A 271 6.39 1.85 -41.78
N GLN A 272 7.03 1.60 -42.92
CA GLN A 272 6.50 0.67 -43.92
C GLN A 272 6.47 -0.76 -43.38
N ASN A 273 7.54 -1.20 -42.73
CA ASN A 273 7.63 -2.55 -42.16
C ASN A 273 6.66 -2.74 -40.99
N LEU A 274 6.48 -1.70 -40.16
CA LEU A 274 5.47 -1.65 -39.10
C LEU A 274 4.07 -1.90 -39.65
N TYR A 275 3.69 -1.19 -40.72
CA TYR A 275 2.39 -1.39 -41.38
C TYR A 275 2.25 -2.80 -41.94
N LEU A 276 3.29 -3.30 -42.63
CA LEU A 276 3.27 -4.64 -43.22
C LEU A 276 3.09 -5.74 -42.17
N ALA A 277 3.78 -5.63 -41.03
CA ALA A 277 3.64 -6.57 -39.91
C ALA A 277 2.30 -6.42 -39.19
N GLY A 278 1.94 -5.19 -38.81
CA GLY A 278 0.72 -4.89 -38.06
C GLY A 278 -0.55 -5.31 -38.80
N ARG A 279 -0.57 -5.15 -40.13
CA ARG A 279 -1.69 -5.62 -40.95
C ARG A 279 -1.90 -7.14 -40.85
N GLU A 280 -0.84 -7.94 -40.78
CA GLU A 280 -0.98 -9.39 -40.61
C GLU A 280 -1.59 -9.74 -39.24
N VAL A 281 -1.24 -8.99 -38.19
CA VAL A 281 -1.82 -9.15 -36.84
C VAL A 281 -3.30 -8.78 -36.84
N VAL A 282 -3.66 -7.61 -37.37
CA VAL A 282 -5.04 -7.14 -37.47
C VAL A 282 -5.88 -8.13 -38.29
N ASN A 283 -5.37 -8.58 -39.44
CA ASN A 283 -6.05 -9.56 -40.27
C ASN A 283 -6.23 -10.90 -39.55
N ASP A 284 -5.27 -11.36 -38.74
CA ASP A 284 -5.44 -12.59 -37.96
C ASP A 284 -6.57 -12.45 -36.93
N ILE A 285 -6.65 -11.30 -36.25
CA ILE A 285 -7.69 -11.02 -35.25
C ILE A 285 -9.08 -10.98 -35.89
N VAL A 286 -9.24 -10.16 -36.93
CA VAL A 286 -10.55 -9.95 -37.59
C VAL A 286 -11.05 -11.23 -38.24
N ASN A 287 -10.21 -11.94 -39.01
CA ASN A 287 -10.64 -13.14 -39.73
C ASN A 287 -10.88 -14.34 -38.81
N ASN A 288 -10.32 -14.34 -37.60
CA ASN A 288 -10.47 -15.45 -36.64
C ASN A 288 -11.21 -15.02 -35.37
N TRP A 289 -12.14 -14.06 -35.47
CA TRP A 289 -12.80 -13.45 -34.32
C TRP A 289 -13.43 -14.45 -33.34
N HIS A 290 -14.04 -15.55 -33.81
CA HIS A 290 -14.58 -16.60 -32.91
C HIS A 290 -13.54 -17.13 -31.89
N THR A 291 -12.25 -17.16 -32.27
CA THR A 291 -11.16 -17.54 -31.37
C THR A 291 -10.79 -16.37 -30.46
N PHE A 292 -10.60 -15.19 -31.03
CA PHE A 292 -10.16 -14.00 -30.32
C PHE A 292 -11.22 -13.44 -29.36
N GLU A 293 -12.51 -13.60 -29.64
CA GLU A 293 -13.61 -13.15 -28.80
C GLU A 293 -13.52 -13.76 -27.40
N LYS A 294 -13.14 -15.04 -27.30
CA LYS A 294 -12.97 -15.76 -26.02
C LYS A 294 -11.74 -15.31 -25.22
N GLY A 295 -10.83 -14.59 -25.87
CA GLY A 295 -9.50 -14.28 -25.33
C GLY A 295 -8.51 -15.40 -25.63
N ILE A 296 -7.23 -15.06 -25.72
CA ILE A 296 -6.16 -16.05 -25.81
C ILE A 296 -5.74 -16.42 -24.38
N PRO A 297 -5.84 -17.70 -23.96
CA PRO A 297 -5.38 -18.11 -22.63
C PRO A 297 -3.91 -17.78 -22.44
N THR A 298 -3.61 -17.04 -21.36
CA THR A 298 -2.24 -16.67 -20.99
C THR A 298 -1.69 -17.66 -19.96
N LYS A 299 -0.39 -17.92 -20.04
CA LYS A 299 0.33 -18.72 -19.03
C LYS A 299 1.22 -17.89 -18.12
N ASN A 300 1.49 -16.65 -18.47
CA ASN A 300 2.30 -15.74 -17.66
C ASN A 300 1.40 -14.75 -16.93
N TYR A 301 1.98 -14.06 -15.96
CA TYR A 301 1.39 -12.88 -15.35
C TYR A 301 1.11 -11.80 -16.41
N VAL A 302 0.01 -11.07 -16.24
CA VAL A 302 -0.39 -9.96 -17.12
C VAL A 302 -0.91 -8.81 -16.27
N GLY A 303 -0.16 -7.70 -16.23
CA GLY A 303 -0.50 -6.53 -15.43
C GLY A 303 0.73 -5.74 -14.98
N ASP A 304 0.59 -5.03 -13.87
CA ASP A 304 1.60 -4.14 -13.28
C ASP A 304 2.51 -4.85 -12.25
N ILE A 305 3.56 -4.16 -11.82
CA ILE A 305 4.50 -4.66 -10.81
C ILE A 305 3.84 -4.94 -9.44
N PHE A 306 2.71 -4.32 -9.14
CA PHE A 306 1.97 -4.54 -7.89
C PHE A 306 1.08 -5.77 -7.89
N ASN A 307 0.98 -6.49 -9.01
CA ASN A 307 0.09 -7.63 -9.13
C ASN A 307 -1.38 -7.25 -8.85
N THR A 308 -1.81 -6.08 -9.33
CA THR A 308 -3.14 -5.52 -9.04
C THR A 308 -4.30 -6.36 -9.61
N PHE A 309 -4.03 -7.33 -10.50
CA PHE A 309 -5.06 -8.15 -11.14
C PHE A 309 -5.23 -9.54 -10.52
N ASP A 310 -6.33 -9.76 -9.79
CA ASP A 310 -6.76 -11.05 -9.22
C ASP A 310 -7.63 -11.86 -10.22
N LYS A 311 -7.00 -12.70 -11.06
CA LYS A 311 -7.59 -13.99 -11.48
C LYS A 311 -6.63 -15.13 -11.12
N PRO A 312 -7.14 -16.30 -10.70
CA PRO A 312 -6.32 -17.36 -10.12
C PRO A 312 -5.48 -18.07 -11.19
N ASN A 313 -4.19 -18.22 -10.89
CA ASN A 313 -3.11 -18.82 -11.68
C ASN A 313 -2.66 -17.92 -12.85
N ILE A 314 -1.40 -17.45 -12.96
CA ILE A 314 -0.15 -18.22 -12.89
C ILE A 314 1.04 -17.36 -12.42
N ASP A 315 1.69 -17.85 -11.36
CA ASP A 315 3.13 -18.00 -11.07
C ASP A 315 4.15 -16.97 -11.62
N ILE A 316 4.57 -16.07 -10.72
CA ILE A 316 5.95 -15.55 -10.63
C ILE A 316 6.53 -16.03 -9.28
N GLY A 317 6.84 -17.32 -9.18
CA GLY A 317 7.56 -17.95 -8.07
C GLY A 317 7.00 -17.68 -6.67
N LEU A 318 5.70 -17.86 -6.43
CA LEU A 318 5.15 -17.68 -5.08
C LEU A 318 5.56 -18.86 -4.17
N VAL A 319 5.97 -18.54 -2.94
CA VAL A 319 6.19 -19.46 -1.81
C VAL A 319 5.08 -20.51 -1.69
N ALA A 320 3.86 -20.16 -2.12
CA ALA A 320 2.68 -21.00 -2.26
C ALA A 320 2.91 -22.42 -2.79
N ASP A 321 3.55 -22.58 -3.95
CA ASP A 321 3.68 -23.90 -4.61
C ASP A 321 4.69 -24.83 -3.91
N ASN A 322 5.47 -24.27 -2.98
CA ASN A 322 6.48 -24.97 -2.20
C ASN A 322 6.10 -25.10 -0.72
N ILE A 323 4.81 -24.89 -0.37
CA ILE A 323 4.28 -25.15 0.98
C ILE A 323 3.62 -26.53 1.02
N ASP A 324 4.15 -27.41 1.86
CA ASP A 324 3.60 -28.73 2.16
C ASP A 324 3.08 -28.81 3.60
N THR A 325 2.28 -29.83 3.90
CA THR A 325 1.83 -30.09 5.26
C THR A 325 2.98 -30.69 6.07
N TRP A 326 3.16 -30.23 7.32
CA TRP A 326 4.08 -30.85 8.27
C TRP A 326 3.43 -32.10 8.86
N GLU A 327 3.54 -33.21 8.13
CA GLU A 327 3.03 -34.52 8.57
C GLU A 327 3.66 -34.93 9.92
N GLY A 328 2.84 -35.48 10.82
CA GLY A 328 3.29 -35.97 12.13
C GLY A 328 3.43 -34.90 13.22
N PHE A 329 3.09 -33.62 12.95
CA PHE A 329 3.29 -32.56 13.94
C PHE A 329 2.41 -32.75 15.18
N ASP A 330 1.11 -33.04 15.01
CA ASP A 330 0.17 -33.21 16.12
C ASP A 330 0.49 -34.49 16.90
N GLU A 331 0.78 -35.62 16.22
CA GLU A 331 1.18 -36.86 16.89
C GLU A 331 2.49 -36.71 17.68
N GLY A 332 3.46 -35.99 17.13
CA GLY A 332 4.73 -35.73 17.80
C GLY A 332 4.57 -34.81 19.01
N ALA A 333 3.68 -33.82 18.94
CA ALA A 333 3.34 -32.99 20.09
C ALA A 333 2.68 -33.80 21.20
N ILE A 334 1.70 -34.67 20.88
CA ILE A 334 1.06 -35.55 21.85
C ILE A 334 2.09 -36.48 22.51
N ASP A 335 2.91 -37.19 21.73
CA ASP A 335 3.94 -38.09 22.24
C ASP A 335 4.97 -37.37 23.13
N TYR A 336 5.34 -36.13 22.78
CA TYR A 336 6.25 -35.33 23.60
C TYR A 336 5.63 -34.92 24.93
N ILE A 337 4.37 -34.49 24.93
CA ILE A 337 3.65 -34.14 26.16
C ILE A 337 3.42 -35.36 27.04
N ASP A 338 3.04 -36.51 26.46
CA ASP A 338 2.87 -37.76 27.20
C ASP A 338 4.16 -38.20 27.89
N LYS A 339 5.31 -38.03 27.23
CA LYS A 339 6.63 -38.27 27.83
C LYS A 339 6.92 -37.33 29.00
N LEU A 340 6.62 -36.05 28.85
CA LEU A 340 6.77 -35.06 29.93
C LEU A 340 5.82 -35.34 31.11
N ALA A 341 4.61 -35.85 30.83
CA ALA A 341 3.62 -36.21 31.82
C ALA A 341 3.93 -37.53 32.55
N ASP A 342 4.79 -38.39 32.01
CA ASP A 342 5.16 -39.68 32.61
C ASP A 342 5.88 -39.50 33.97
N PRO A 343 5.22 -39.82 35.10
CA PRO A 343 5.80 -39.63 36.44
C PRO A 343 7.04 -40.51 36.67
N THR A 344 7.17 -41.61 35.93
CA THR A 344 8.31 -42.54 36.06
C THR A 344 9.60 -41.94 35.47
N ARG A 345 9.49 -40.97 34.57
CA ARG A 345 10.62 -40.31 33.90
C ARG A 345 10.96 -38.98 34.54
N ASN A 346 9.96 -38.17 34.86
CA ASN A 346 10.13 -36.80 35.33
C ASN A 346 9.87 -36.59 36.83
N GLY A 347 9.58 -37.65 37.59
CA GLY A 347 9.40 -37.61 39.05
C GLY A 347 8.15 -36.87 39.54
N HIS A 348 7.64 -35.94 38.74
CA HIS A 348 6.43 -35.14 38.92
C HIS A 348 5.78 -34.98 37.54
N GLY A 349 4.75 -35.78 37.25
CA GLY A 349 4.07 -35.73 35.95
C GLY A 349 3.44 -34.35 35.72
N LEU A 350 3.67 -33.76 34.55
CA LEU A 350 2.99 -32.54 34.12
C LEU A 350 1.49 -32.83 33.93
N THR A 351 0.63 -32.33 34.81
CA THR A 351 -0.84 -32.33 34.62
C THR A 351 -1.26 -30.93 34.17
N ILE A 352 -1.79 -30.83 32.95
CA ILE A 352 -2.31 -29.59 32.39
C ILE A 352 -3.81 -29.52 32.76
N GLU A 353 -4.13 -28.91 33.91
CA GLU A 353 -5.52 -28.72 34.37
C GLU A 353 -5.87 -27.24 34.61
N ASP A 354 -7.18 -26.98 34.66
CA ASP A 354 -7.84 -25.74 34.19
C ASP A 354 -7.94 -24.57 35.19
N ASN A 355 -7.31 -24.56 36.37
CA ASN A 355 -7.48 -23.44 37.32
C ASN A 355 -6.29 -23.17 38.25
N GLU A 356 -5.98 -21.89 38.48
CA GLU A 356 -4.92 -21.34 39.37
C GLU A 356 -5.15 -21.59 40.89
N ALA A 357 -5.87 -22.65 41.28
CA ALA A 357 -6.12 -22.95 42.68
C ALA A 357 -5.17 -24.06 43.18
N GLU A 358 -4.33 -23.67 44.15
CA GLU A 358 -3.53 -24.53 45.05
C GLU A 358 -2.22 -25.12 44.49
N GLY A 359 -1.13 -24.36 44.65
CA GLY A 359 0.19 -24.85 45.10
C GLY A 359 0.99 -25.83 44.22
N GLY A 360 0.43 -26.34 43.13
CA GLY A 360 1.12 -27.16 42.14
C GLY A 360 1.82 -26.29 41.11
N LYS A 361 3.10 -26.59 40.82
CA LYS A 361 3.89 -25.90 39.79
C LYS A 361 3.36 -26.32 38.41
N GLN A 362 2.45 -25.53 37.85
CA GLN A 362 1.66 -25.87 36.66
C GLN A 362 1.91 -24.89 35.50
N VAL A 363 1.84 -25.38 34.26
CA VAL A 363 1.66 -24.54 33.07
C VAL A 363 0.16 -24.35 32.90
N PRO A 364 -0.39 -23.12 32.97
CA PRO A 364 -1.83 -22.95 32.87
C PRO A 364 -2.31 -23.45 31.50
N ARG A 365 -3.53 -23.98 31.42
CA ARG A 365 -4.26 -24.10 30.14
C ARG A 365 -4.85 -22.73 29.80
N VAL A 366 -4.94 -22.36 28.51
CA VAL A 366 -5.73 -21.19 28.12
C VAL A 366 -7.13 -21.69 27.88
N ASP A 367 -8.00 -21.58 28.87
CA ASP A 367 -9.42 -21.80 28.69
C ASP A 367 -10.16 -20.57 29.23
N ALA A 368 -10.70 -19.73 28.34
CA ALA A 368 -11.81 -18.81 28.62
C ALA A 368 -12.10 -17.88 27.43
N ALA A 369 -13.38 -17.81 27.07
CA ALA A 369 -13.99 -16.85 26.16
C ALA A 369 -13.69 -15.39 26.57
N GLN A 370 -12.97 -14.65 25.73
CA GLN A 370 -12.83 -13.20 25.87
C GLN A 370 -13.19 -12.52 24.54
N LEU A 371 -14.31 -11.78 24.60
CA LEU A 371 -14.90 -11.08 23.46
C LEU A 371 -13.92 -10.07 22.83
N TYR A 372 -13.93 -10.12 21.50
CA TYR A 372 -13.06 -9.43 20.56
C TYR A 372 -13.13 -7.89 20.63
N LEU A 373 -12.13 -7.26 21.23
CA LEU A 373 -11.87 -5.82 21.14
C LEU A 373 -10.36 -5.58 21.10
N LEU A 374 -9.75 -5.53 19.92
CA LEU A 374 -8.36 -5.07 19.70
C LEU A 374 -8.23 -4.49 18.30
N GLY A 375 -7.43 -3.43 18.13
CA GLY A 375 -7.34 -2.66 16.90
C GLY A 375 -5.93 -2.52 16.28
N GLN A 376 -4.85 -3.04 16.87
CA GLN A 376 -3.47 -2.91 16.34
C GLN A 376 -2.54 -4.11 16.65
N GLU A 377 -1.47 -4.27 15.84
CA GLU A 377 -0.50 -5.39 15.82
C GLU A 377 0.34 -5.48 17.12
N ASP A 378 0.73 -4.35 17.71
CA ASP A 378 1.53 -4.33 18.96
C ASP A 378 0.77 -4.87 20.19
N SER A 379 -0.56 -4.67 20.24
CA SER A 379 -1.39 -5.24 21.30
C SER A 379 -1.49 -6.76 21.20
N LEU A 380 -1.40 -7.32 19.99
CA LEU A 380 -1.36 -8.77 19.78
C LEU A 380 -0.03 -9.35 20.23
N LYS A 381 1.08 -8.65 19.95
CA LYS A 381 2.41 -8.99 20.46
C LYS A 381 2.42 -9.02 21.98
N GLY A 382 1.92 -7.97 22.64
CA GLY A 382 1.84 -7.91 24.11
C GLY A 382 1.05 -9.09 24.71
N LYS A 383 -0.10 -9.43 24.12
CA LYS A 383 -0.90 -10.58 24.58
C LYS A 383 -0.25 -11.93 24.33
N HIS A 384 0.38 -12.14 23.18
CA HIS A 384 1.12 -13.37 22.91
C HIS A 384 2.29 -13.52 23.88
N THR A 385 2.99 -12.41 24.18
CA THR A 385 4.04 -12.40 25.20
C THR A 385 3.52 -12.85 26.56
N GLN A 386 2.44 -12.23 27.05
CA GLN A 386 1.87 -12.54 28.35
C GLN A 386 1.34 -13.99 28.44
N LEU A 387 0.61 -14.44 27.41
CA LEU A 387 -0.09 -15.71 27.44
C LEU A 387 0.81 -16.88 27.06
N VAL A 388 1.69 -16.75 26.08
CA VAL A 388 2.49 -17.87 25.57
C VAL A 388 3.94 -17.73 26.02
N ALA A 389 4.59 -16.62 25.65
CA ALA A 389 6.03 -16.47 25.79
C ALA A 389 6.49 -16.51 27.26
N GLU A 390 5.87 -15.73 28.14
CA GLU A 390 6.26 -15.65 29.56
C GLU A 390 6.06 -16.98 30.29
N SER A 391 4.95 -17.65 30.02
CA SER A 391 4.62 -18.92 30.66
C SER A 391 5.64 -20.00 30.29
N LEU A 392 5.99 -20.09 29.00
CA LEU A 392 7.00 -21.04 28.53
C LEU A 392 8.41 -20.65 28.97
N ASN A 393 8.77 -19.36 28.94
CA ASN A 393 10.07 -18.87 29.43
C ASN A 393 10.28 -19.22 30.92
N ARG A 394 9.26 -19.03 31.76
CA ARG A 394 9.30 -19.39 33.19
C ARG A 394 9.50 -20.87 33.40
N MET A 395 8.72 -21.71 32.71
CA MET A 395 8.83 -23.16 32.81
C MET A 395 10.21 -23.66 32.36
N LEU A 396 10.71 -23.20 31.21
CA LEU A 396 12.02 -23.60 30.69
C LEU A 396 13.15 -23.19 31.62
N ALA A 397 13.06 -21.99 32.22
CA ALA A 397 14.04 -21.53 33.19
C ALA A 397 14.05 -22.35 34.49
N GLN A 398 12.89 -22.91 34.89
CA GLN A 398 12.73 -23.67 36.13
C GLN A 398 12.78 -25.19 35.92
N ALA A 399 12.99 -25.69 34.70
CA ALA A 399 12.89 -27.11 34.37
C ALA A 399 13.68 -28.03 35.32
N GLY A 400 14.91 -27.64 35.70
CA GLY A 400 15.73 -28.38 36.66
C GLY A 400 15.14 -28.38 38.09
N GLU A 401 14.57 -27.27 38.54
CA GLU A 401 13.90 -27.16 39.85
C GLU A 401 12.52 -27.84 39.87
N LEU A 402 11.93 -28.05 38.70
CA LEU A 402 10.67 -28.78 38.48
C LEU A 402 10.89 -30.29 38.35
N GLY A 403 12.14 -30.75 38.22
CA GLY A 403 12.46 -32.16 38.02
C GLY A 403 12.15 -32.67 36.61
N LEU A 404 11.93 -31.79 35.63
CA LEU A 404 11.59 -32.14 34.25
C LEU A 404 12.84 -32.60 33.47
N ARG A 405 13.23 -33.87 33.68
CA ARG A 405 14.43 -34.49 33.11
C ARG A 405 14.40 -34.63 31.59
N ASP A 406 13.21 -34.73 31.01
CA ASP A 406 13.02 -34.84 29.56
C ASP A 406 13.06 -33.48 28.83
N ILE A 407 13.18 -32.34 29.55
CA ILE A 407 13.53 -31.05 28.94
C ILE A 407 15.06 -30.98 28.80
N PRO A 408 15.62 -31.02 27.57
CA PRO A 408 17.06 -30.95 27.39
C PRO A 408 17.63 -29.61 27.85
N GLU A 409 18.88 -29.59 28.31
CA GLU A 409 19.58 -28.37 28.74
C GLU A 409 19.54 -27.28 27.66
N GLN A 410 19.73 -27.65 26.39
CA GLN A 410 19.65 -26.75 25.24
C GLN A 410 18.29 -26.07 25.11
N MET A 411 17.22 -26.76 25.48
CA MET A 411 15.85 -26.23 25.46
C MET A 411 15.61 -25.30 26.65
N SER A 412 16.18 -25.61 27.82
CA SER A 412 16.12 -24.75 29.02
C SER A 412 16.79 -23.38 28.83
N MET A 413 17.64 -23.25 27.80
CA MET A 413 18.33 -22.03 27.41
C MET A 413 17.63 -21.24 26.31
N LEU A 414 16.49 -21.72 25.78
CA LEU A 414 15.69 -20.99 24.80
C LEU A 414 14.82 -19.93 25.47
N ARG A 415 14.76 -18.74 24.88
CA ARG A 415 13.90 -17.64 25.31
C ARG A 415 13.19 -17.02 24.13
N PHE A 416 11.90 -16.75 24.29
CA PHE A 416 11.23 -15.76 23.47
C PHE A 416 11.73 -14.36 23.85
N ALA A 417 12.03 -13.55 22.86
CA ALA A 417 12.58 -12.21 23.05
C ALA A 417 12.02 -11.22 22.02
N ASP A 418 11.97 -9.95 22.40
CA ASP A 418 11.74 -8.85 21.48
C ASP A 418 13.05 -8.53 20.75
N PRO A 419 13.12 -8.65 19.40
CA PRO A 419 14.35 -8.39 18.66
C PRO A 419 14.94 -7.00 18.93
N LYS A 420 14.10 -5.99 19.25
CA LYS A 420 14.54 -4.63 19.60
C LYS A 420 15.39 -4.59 20.86
N CYS A 421 15.15 -5.51 21.79
CA CYS A 421 15.86 -5.56 23.07
C CYS A 421 17.19 -6.30 22.99
N ILE A 422 17.44 -7.09 21.94
CA ILE A 422 18.57 -8.01 21.87
C ILE A 422 19.48 -7.82 20.64
N GLN A 423 19.21 -6.81 19.79
CA GLN A 423 20.00 -6.42 18.61
C GLN A 423 20.55 -7.64 17.84
N VAL A 424 19.64 -8.42 17.26
CA VAL A 424 20.01 -9.66 16.56
C VAL A 424 20.73 -9.33 15.25
N GLU A 425 21.93 -9.90 15.08
CA GLU A 425 22.73 -9.74 13.86
C GLU A 425 21.95 -10.26 12.62
N GLY A 426 21.65 -9.37 11.68
CA GLY A 426 20.87 -9.66 10.47
C GLY A 426 19.64 -8.78 10.28
N PHE A 427 19.10 -8.18 11.35
CA PHE A 427 17.97 -7.26 11.28
C PHE A 427 18.43 -5.84 11.66
N ARG A 428 18.39 -4.90 10.71
CA ARG A 428 18.79 -3.49 10.96
C ARG A 428 17.68 -2.46 10.71
N ASN A 429 16.60 -2.82 9.99
CA ASN A 429 15.52 -1.90 9.62
C ASN A 429 14.11 -2.54 9.62
N ASP A 430 13.98 -3.86 9.45
CA ASP A 430 12.71 -4.59 9.51
C ASP A 430 12.88 -5.83 10.40
N GLU A 431 12.42 -5.73 11.64
CA GLU A 431 12.53 -6.80 12.62
C GLU A 431 11.26 -7.65 12.64
N PRO A 432 11.36 -8.98 12.88
CA PRO A 432 10.20 -9.81 13.14
C PRO A 432 9.47 -9.35 14.40
N ASP A 433 8.20 -9.72 14.58
CA ASP A 433 7.44 -9.25 15.76
C ASP A 433 7.98 -9.85 17.05
N MET A 434 8.44 -11.10 17.00
CA MET A 434 9.08 -11.79 18.11
C MET A 434 10.10 -12.81 17.59
N VAL A 435 11.10 -13.15 18.40
CA VAL A 435 12.10 -14.17 18.06
C VAL A 435 12.27 -15.19 19.18
N VAL A 436 12.83 -16.35 18.84
CA VAL A 436 13.37 -17.30 19.80
C VAL A 436 14.89 -17.25 19.72
N VAL A 437 15.54 -17.00 20.84
CA VAL A 437 16.99 -17.01 20.98
C VAL A 437 17.43 -18.10 21.95
N HIS A 438 18.63 -18.61 21.72
CA HIS A 438 19.33 -19.49 22.65
C HIS A 438 20.41 -18.68 23.37
N HIS A 439 20.38 -18.71 24.69
CA HIS A 439 21.37 -18.06 25.55
C HIS A 439 22.54 -19.02 25.83
N GLN A 440 23.74 -18.67 25.38
CA GLN A 440 24.95 -19.48 25.58
C GLN A 440 25.73 -19.02 26.83
N GLU A 441 26.53 -19.91 27.41
CA GLU A 441 27.48 -19.55 28.47
C GLU A 441 28.43 -18.45 27.97
N GLY A 442 28.45 -17.32 28.67
CA GLY A 442 29.19 -16.11 28.27
C GLY A 442 28.31 -14.94 27.79
N GLY A 443 26.97 -15.09 27.78
CA GLY A 443 26.03 -14.01 27.45
C GLY A 443 25.80 -13.81 25.96
N GLN A 444 26.33 -14.69 25.11
CA GLN A 444 26.12 -14.66 23.67
C GLN A 444 24.73 -15.22 23.34
N LEU A 445 23.94 -14.44 22.59
CA LEU A 445 22.62 -14.84 22.10
C LEU A 445 22.72 -15.32 20.66
N SER A 446 22.13 -16.47 20.34
CA SER A 446 22.01 -16.96 18.97
C SER A 446 20.55 -17.10 18.58
N LEU A 447 20.16 -16.53 17.44
CA LEU A 447 18.80 -16.66 16.90
C LEU A 447 18.51 -18.10 16.49
N ARG A 448 17.30 -18.58 16.82
CA ARG A 448 16.86 -19.95 16.55
C ARG A 448 15.56 -20.03 15.75
N ALA A 449 14.64 -19.10 15.96
CA ALA A 449 13.42 -18.99 15.17
C ALA A 449 12.86 -17.56 15.17
N VAL A 450 11.98 -17.28 14.21
CA VAL A 450 11.32 -15.98 14.05
C VAL A 450 9.80 -16.14 14.06
N LEU A 451 9.09 -15.15 14.56
CA LEU A 451 7.63 -15.17 14.66
C LEU A 451 7.04 -13.92 14.00
N LYS A 452 6.03 -14.14 13.17
CA LYS A 452 5.21 -13.09 12.57
C LYS A 452 3.82 -13.12 13.19
N MET A 453 3.33 -11.96 13.58
CA MET A 453 1.98 -11.75 14.09
C MET A 453 1.22 -10.83 13.14
N LYS A 454 -0.06 -11.11 12.90
CA LYS A 454 -0.96 -10.25 12.14
C LYS A 454 -2.32 -10.14 12.81
N THR A 455 -3.08 -9.10 12.48
CA THR A 455 -4.43 -8.94 13.00
C THR A 455 -5.42 -9.76 12.17
N TRP A 456 -6.33 -10.49 12.83
CA TRP A 456 -7.24 -11.43 12.13
C TRP A 456 -8.18 -10.78 11.10
N TRP A 457 -8.53 -9.49 11.26
CA TRP A 457 -9.39 -8.75 10.32
C TRP A 457 -8.67 -8.25 9.07
N THR A 458 -7.37 -8.53 8.91
CA THR A 458 -6.63 -8.31 7.64
C THR A 458 -7.02 -9.31 6.55
N GLY A 459 -8.03 -10.15 6.78
CA GLY A 459 -8.43 -11.22 5.87
C GLY A 459 -7.53 -12.45 5.95
N CYS A 460 -6.68 -12.54 6.97
CA CYS A 460 -5.80 -13.68 7.20
C CYS A 460 -6.57 -14.79 7.94
N GLU A 461 -7.27 -15.63 7.19
CA GLU A 461 -7.91 -16.86 7.70
C GLU A 461 -6.96 -18.05 7.49
N LEU A 462 -6.33 -18.54 8.56
CA LEU A 462 -5.45 -19.71 8.54
C LEU A 462 -6.26 -21.04 8.59
N GLY A 463 -7.57 -20.94 8.81
CA GLY A 463 -8.47 -22.03 9.23
C GLY A 463 -8.75 -23.17 8.25
N ALA A 464 -8.08 -23.29 7.10
CA ALA A 464 -8.41 -24.30 6.10
C ALA A 464 -7.25 -25.12 5.54
N LEU A 465 -6.16 -25.35 6.30
CA LEU A 465 -5.13 -26.32 5.90
C LEU A 465 -5.67 -27.75 5.82
N ASN A 466 -6.69 -28.10 6.63
CA ASN A 466 -7.19 -29.48 6.75
C ASN A 466 -8.19 -29.89 5.65
N ALA A 467 -8.66 -28.96 4.81
CA ALA A 467 -9.78 -29.21 3.88
C ALA A 467 -9.54 -28.76 2.42
N ASN A 468 -8.27 -28.58 2.02
CA ASN A 468 -7.79 -28.10 0.71
C ASN A 468 -7.58 -26.57 0.64
N PRO A 469 -6.47 -26.06 1.20
CA PRO A 469 -6.16 -24.63 1.23
C PRO A 469 -5.74 -24.13 -0.15
N ASN A 470 -6.15 -22.91 -0.49
CA ASN A 470 -5.55 -22.16 -1.59
C ASN A 470 -4.11 -21.82 -1.18
N LYS A 471 -3.13 -22.67 -1.55
CA LYS A 471 -1.70 -22.49 -1.25
C LYS A 471 -1.21 -21.07 -1.57
N THR A 472 -1.81 -20.44 -2.59
CA THR A 472 -1.60 -19.05 -3.00
C THR A 472 -1.85 -18.04 -1.89
N ASP A 473 -2.95 -18.17 -1.13
CA ASP A 473 -3.28 -17.23 -0.05
C ASP A 473 -2.34 -17.39 1.13
N LEU A 474 -1.98 -18.64 1.46
CA LEU A 474 -0.99 -18.92 2.50
C LEU A 474 0.41 -18.42 2.11
N GLY A 475 0.81 -18.57 0.85
CA GLY A 475 2.05 -18.04 0.31
C GLY A 475 2.17 -16.51 0.43
N ARG A 476 1.06 -15.78 0.23
CA ARG A 476 1.00 -14.32 0.45
C ARG A 476 1.33 -13.95 1.89
N TRP A 477 0.79 -14.67 2.87
CA TRP A 477 1.03 -14.38 4.29
C TRP A 477 2.39 -14.87 4.80
N LEU A 478 2.87 -16.00 4.28
CA LEU A 478 4.15 -16.57 4.68
C LEU A 478 5.36 -15.91 4.01
N GLY A 479 5.19 -15.12 2.96
CA GLY A 479 6.30 -14.43 2.27
C GLY A 479 7.15 -13.58 3.21
N GLN A 480 6.50 -12.79 4.09
CA GLN A 480 7.21 -11.96 5.07
C GLN A 480 7.89 -12.81 6.17
N LEU A 481 7.26 -13.90 6.61
CA LEU A 481 7.88 -14.81 7.57
C LEU A 481 9.10 -15.52 6.96
N ALA A 482 8.97 -16.02 5.73
CA ALA A 482 10.05 -16.66 4.98
C ALA A 482 11.24 -15.71 4.77
N TRP A 483 10.95 -14.42 4.56
CA TRP A 483 11.97 -13.38 4.49
C TRP A 483 12.74 -13.24 5.81
N TYR A 484 12.04 -13.13 6.95
CA TYR A 484 12.70 -13.08 8.27
C TYR A 484 13.51 -14.34 8.55
N MET A 485 12.96 -15.52 8.20
CA MET A 485 13.66 -16.79 8.34
C MET A 485 14.94 -16.81 7.51
N ASN A 486 14.95 -16.15 6.35
CA ASN A 486 16.15 -16.03 5.53
C ASN A 486 17.20 -15.08 6.12
N GLN A 487 16.80 -13.88 6.52
CA GLN A 487 17.72 -12.91 7.13
C GLN A 487 18.35 -13.46 8.42
N GLY A 488 17.54 -14.14 9.23
CA GLY A 488 17.97 -14.77 10.47
C GLY A 488 18.64 -16.14 10.31
N ASN A 489 18.80 -16.64 9.09
CA ASN A 489 19.26 -18.00 8.79
C ASN A 489 18.57 -19.09 9.64
N CYS A 490 17.26 -18.92 9.87
CA CYS A 490 16.45 -19.79 10.72
C CYS A 490 15.78 -20.89 9.90
N LYS A 491 15.84 -22.11 10.42
CA LYS A 491 15.09 -23.25 9.88
C LYS A 491 13.61 -23.25 10.30
N TYR A 492 13.28 -22.59 11.41
CA TYR A 492 11.94 -22.61 11.99
C TYR A 492 11.35 -21.22 12.15
N GLY A 493 10.03 -21.12 11.96
CA GLY A 493 9.26 -19.91 12.21
C GLY A 493 7.84 -20.22 12.66
N ALA A 494 7.10 -19.20 13.09
CA ALA A 494 5.68 -19.34 13.38
C ALA A 494 4.90 -18.11 12.90
N PHE A 495 3.66 -18.32 12.48
CA PHE A 495 2.74 -17.26 12.10
C PHE A 495 1.49 -17.34 12.98
N SER A 496 1.07 -16.21 13.55
CA SER A 496 -0.14 -16.16 14.37
C SER A 496 -1.00 -14.96 14.00
N ASN A 497 -2.30 -15.16 13.84
CA ASN A 497 -3.28 -14.07 13.80
C ASN A 497 -4.00 -13.88 15.15
N HIS A 498 -3.43 -14.47 16.22
CA HIS A 498 -3.98 -14.63 17.57
C HIS A 498 -5.23 -15.53 17.69
N ARG A 499 -6.12 -15.58 16.67
CA ARG A 499 -7.19 -16.58 16.63
C ARG A 499 -6.67 -17.96 16.25
N GLU A 500 -5.65 -17.98 15.42
CA GLU A 500 -5.12 -19.14 14.74
C GLU A 500 -3.60 -19.01 14.68
N THR A 501 -2.88 -20.12 14.86
CA THR A 501 -1.43 -20.17 14.79
C THR A 501 -0.98 -21.37 13.98
N ILE A 502 0.04 -21.18 13.15
CA ILE A 502 0.73 -22.24 12.41
C ILE A 502 2.23 -22.18 12.70
N PHE A 503 2.86 -23.35 12.70
CA PHE A 503 4.31 -23.51 12.82
C PHE A 503 4.87 -23.84 11.44
N VAL A 504 6.01 -23.24 11.11
CA VAL A 504 6.65 -23.35 9.80
C VAL A 504 8.04 -23.95 9.97
N LYS A 505 8.34 -24.96 9.16
CA LYS A 505 9.65 -25.59 9.01
C LYS A 505 10.16 -25.36 7.60
N ARG A 506 11.40 -24.90 7.47
CA ARG A 506 12.09 -24.78 6.18
C ARG A 506 12.78 -26.10 5.83
N SER A 507 12.44 -26.64 4.67
CA SER A 507 13.04 -27.87 4.11
C SER A 507 14.00 -27.59 2.95
N GLY A 508 13.93 -26.39 2.35
CA GLY A 508 14.84 -25.93 1.30
C GLY A 508 14.79 -24.40 1.14
N GLN A 509 15.52 -23.84 0.17
CA GLN A 509 15.61 -22.38 -0.02
C GLN A 509 14.23 -21.70 -0.18
N THR A 510 13.33 -22.34 -0.92
CA THR A 510 11.95 -21.88 -1.16
C THR A 510 10.90 -22.87 -0.64
N GLN A 511 11.30 -23.98 0.00
CA GLN A 511 10.42 -25.06 0.45
C GLN A 511 10.13 -24.99 1.94
N PHE A 512 8.85 -25.06 2.28
CA PHE A 512 8.34 -24.92 3.63
C PHE A 512 7.30 -26.00 3.94
N SER A 513 7.28 -26.46 5.18
CA SER A 513 6.24 -27.33 5.72
C SER A 513 5.51 -26.62 6.84
N VAL A 514 4.18 -26.69 6.86
CA VAL A 514 3.34 -25.98 7.83
C VAL A 514 2.53 -26.95 8.71
N SER A 515 2.50 -26.70 10.02
CA SER A 515 1.66 -27.47 10.93
C SER A 515 0.17 -27.28 10.61
N PRO A 516 -0.69 -28.19 11.10
CA PRO A 516 -2.11 -27.92 11.22
C PRO A 516 -2.40 -26.60 11.98
N THR A 517 -3.51 -25.93 11.68
CA THR A 517 -3.86 -24.63 12.26
C THR A 517 -4.38 -24.77 13.69
N TYR A 518 -3.72 -24.16 14.66
CA TYR A 518 -4.11 -24.18 16.07
C TYR A 518 -4.99 -22.99 16.39
N VAL A 519 -6.26 -23.24 16.70
CA VAL A 519 -7.23 -22.20 17.07
C VAL A 519 -7.11 -21.91 18.57
N ALA A 520 -7.20 -20.64 18.96
CA ALA A 520 -7.14 -20.20 20.35
C ALA A 520 -8.34 -20.69 21.20
N TYR A 521 -9.43 -21.12 20.56
CA TYR A 521 -10.62 -21.69 21.19
C TYR A 521 -10.86 -23.10 20.62
N PRO A 522 -10.65 -24.17 21.40
CA PRO A 522 -10.99 -25.51 20.93
C PRO A 522 -12.51 -25.66 20.82
N ALA A 523 -13.00 -25.99 19.63
CA ALA A 523 -14.27 -26.70 19.52
C ALA A 523 -13.97 -28.16 19.88
N ASP A 524 -14.38 -28.55 21.10
CA ASP A 524 -14.56 -29.91 21.60
C ASP A 524 -14.16 -31.03 20.61
N THR A 525 -12.87 -31.33 20.55
CA THR A 525 -12.33 -32.46 19.80
C THR A 525 -11.20 -33.08 20.61
N ASN A 526 -11.55 -34.10 21.39
CA ASN A 526 -10.59 -35.03 21.97
C ASN A 526 -9.57 -35.43 20.88
N HIS A 527 -8.27 -35.41 21.20
CA HIS A 527 -7.10 -35.80 20.37
C HIS A 527 -6.25 -34.69 19.72
N ARG A 528 -6.29 -33.42 20.15
CA ARG A 528 -5.37 -32.39 19.63
C ARG A 528 -4.65 -31.60 20.73
N PRO A 529 -3.33 -31.30 20.59
CA PRO A 529 -2.61 -30.51 21.58
C PRO A 529 -3.16 -29.08 21.74
N ALA A 530 -3.04 -28.53 22.94
CA ALA A 530 -3.27 -27.10 23.19
C ALA A 530 -2.19 -26.24 22.51
N LEU A 531 -2.48 -24.96 22.28
CA LEU A 531 -1.52 -24.04 21.64
C LEU A 531 -0.17 -23.97 22.37
N ARG A 532 -0.16 -23.97 23.72
CA ARG A 532 1.07 -23.97 24.52
C ARG A 532 1.83 -25.30 24.41
N GLU A 533 1.13 -26.42 24.34
CA GLU A 533 1.73 -27.76 24.12
C GLU A 533 2.40 -27.83 22.74
N ALA A 534 1.74 -27.29 21.71
CA ALA A 534 2.30 -27.20 20.36
C ALA A 534 3.55 -26.30 20.30
N TYR A 535 3.53 -25.14 20.97
CA TYR A 535 4.71 -24.29 21.13
C TYR A 535 5.84 -25.01 21.87
N LEU A 536 5.50 -25.76 22.93
CA LEU A 536 6.49 -26.48 23.72
C LEU A 536 7.17 -27.58 22.89
N TYR A 537 6.40 -28.36 22.14
CA TYR A 537 6.93 -29.34 21.20
C TYR A 537 7.78 -28.67 20.11
N TRP A 538 7.32 -27.57 19.52
CA TRP A 538 8.08 -26.81 18.53
C TRP A 538 9.43 -26.31 19.06
N LEU A 539 9.50 -25.85 20.31
CA LEU A 539 10.76 -25.49 20.98
C LEU A 539 11.67 -26.70 21.20
N SER A 540 11.13 -27.90 21.46
CA SER A 540 11.93 -29.13 21.60
C SER A 540 12.61 -29.52 20.29
N ILE A 541 11.92 -29.31 19.16
CA ILE A 541 12.48 -29.50 17.82
C ILE A 541 13.58 -28.47 17.58
N ILE A 542 13.32 -27.19 17.85
CA ILE A 542 14.32 -26.11 17.67
C ILE A 542 15.57 -26.34 18.52
N ALA A 543 15.42 -26.84 19.74
CA ALA A 543 16.57 -27.11 20.60
C ALA A 543 17.53 -28.14 19.97
N THR A 544 17.00 -29.11 19.22
CA THR A 544 17.76 -30.25 18.66
C THR A 544 18.12 -30.09 17.18
N ASP A 545 17.33 -29.36 16.40
CA ASP A 545 17.51 -29.07 14.99
C ASP A 545 17.16 -27.61 14.74
N HIS A 546 18.12 -26.79 14.31
CA HIS A 546 17.90 -25.35 14.14
C HIS A 546 18.79 -24.70 13.07
N HIS A 547 19.85 -25.36 12.62
CA HIS A 547 20.74 -24.83 11.59
C HIS A 547 20.19 -25.14 10.19
N PHE A 548 20.20 -24.13 9.32
CA PHE A 548 19.98 -24.29 7.90
C PHE A 548 21.29 -23.96 7.16
N ASP A 549 21.92 -24.97 6.57
CA ASP A 549 23.27 -24.88 6.00
C ASP A 549 23.31 -24.46 4.52
N GLU A 550 22.17 -24.52 3.82
CA GLU A 550 22.06 -24.01 2.45
C GLU A 550 21.94 -22.48 2.44
N LYS A 551 23.08 -21.79 2.60
CA LYS A 551 23.14 -20.35 2.38
C LYS A 551 22.83 -20.04 0.92
N LEU A 552 21.89 -19.12 0.66
CA LEU A 552 21.85 -18.46 -0.64
C LEU A 552 23.20 -17.80 -0.90
N ALA A 553 23.71 -17.98 -2.12
CA ALA A 553 24.73 -17.11 -2.65
C ALA A 553 24.11 -15.70 -2.74
N ARG A 554 24.25 -14.96 -1.64
CA ARG A 554 23.73 -13.62 -1.34
C ARG A 554 22.27 -13.56 -0.82
N PRO A 555 22.02 -12.93 0.35
CA PRO A 555 20.67 -12.71 0.93
C PRO A 555 19.72 -11.88 0.04
N ASP A 556 20.23 -11.22 -0.99
CA ASP A 556 19.56 -10.33 -1.93
C ASP A 556 18.74 -11.05 -3.02
N MET A 557 18.83 -12.37 -3.15
CA MET A 557 18.15 -13.13 -4.22
C MET A 557 16.80 -13.78 -3.84
N LEU A 558 16.39 -13.74 -2.56
CA LEU A 558 15.06 -14.22 -2.15
C LEU A 558 13.98 -13.14 -2.11
N ILE A 559 14.33 -11.88 -2.37
CA ILE A 559 13.43 -10.72 -2.26
C ILE A 559 13.07 -10.23 -3.66
N ALA A 560 12.34 -11.04 -4.42
CA ALA A 560 11.80 -10.60 -5.70
C ALA A 560 10.44 -11.25 -5.99
N VAL A 561 9.63 -11.48 -4.94
CA VAL A 561 8.23 -11.87 -5.11
C VAL A 561 7.41 -11.24 -3.99
N GLY A 562 6.65 -10.19 -4.31
CA GLY A 562 5.54 -9.71 -3.49
C GLY A 562 5.86 -8.78 -2.31
N HIS A 563 6.62 -7.71 -2.53
CA HIS A 563 6.38 -6.47 -1.77
C HIS A 563 5.67 -5.47 -2.70
N GLY A 564 4.37 -5.69 -2.89
CA GLY A 564 3.49 -4.54 -3.02
C GLY A 564 3.66 -3.71 -1.77
N SER A 565 3.95 -2.42 -1.93
CA SER A 565 3.99 -1.47 -0.83
C SER A 565 2.63 -1.46 -0.14
N SER A 566 2.54 -2.07 1.04
CA SER A 566 1.54 -1.74 2.03
C SER A 566 2.27 -1.32 3.30
N ASP A 567 2.45 -0.01 3.46
CA ASP A 567 2.65 0.57 4.78
C ASP A 567 1.30 0.47 5.54
N PRO A 568 1.25 0.11 6.84
CA PRO A 568 0.06 -0.46 7.43
C PRO A 568 -0.87 0.62 7.99
N THR A 569 -1.71 1.26 7.19
CA THR A 569 -2.92 1.90 7.73
C THR A 569 -4.08 1.95 6.75
N THR A 570 -4.72 0.82 6.45
CA THR A 570 -6.18 0.78 6.25
C THR A 570 -6.71 -0.67 6.26
N PRO A 571 -7.71 -0.99 7.08
CA PRO A 571 -8.64 -2.07 6.79
C PRO A 571 -9.67 -1.56 5.77
N GLN A 572 -9.69 -2.13 4.56
CA GLN A 572 -10.90 -2.12 3.73
C GLN A 572 -11.52 -3.52 3.67
N SER A 573 -12.81 -3.49 3.98
CA SER A 573 -13.80 -4.55 4.02
C SER A 573 -13.91 -5.34 2.72
N SER A 574 -14.05 -6.66 2.85
CA SER A 574 -14.74 -7.50 1.87
C SER A 574 -16.28 -7.47 2.07
N PRO A 575 -17.06 -7.82 1.03
CA PRO A 575 -18.40 -7.32 0.79
C PRO A 575 -19.49 -8.06 1.58
N GLY A 576 -20.42 -7.30 2.15
CA GLY A 576 -21.65 -7.83 2.70
C GLY A 576 -22.47 -8.60 1.65
N ARG A 577 -22.59 -9.91 1.84
CA ARG A 577 -23.77 -10.65 1.39
C ARG A 577 -24.96 -10.21 2.25
N ARG A 578 -26.04 -9.90 1.52
CA ARG A 578 -27.44 -9.68 1.90
C ARG A 578 -27.87 -10.25 3.27
N PRO A 579 -28.75 -9.54 3.99
CA PRO A 579 -29.58 -10.17 5.01
C PRO A 579 -30.46 -11.25 4.37
N VAL A 580 -30.27 -12.50 4.81
CA VAL A 580 -31.25 -13.58 4.67
C VAL A 580 -32.42 -13.26 5.59
N GLY A 581 -33.60 -13.12 5.00
CA GLY A 581 -34.85 -12.95 5.72
C GLY A 581 -35.16 -14.14 6.62
N LYS A 582 -35.83 -13.86 7.73
CA LYS A 582 -36.60 -14.86 8.48
C LYS A 582 -38.06 -14.87 7.97
N PRO A 583 -38.81 -15.96 8.23
CA PRO A 583 -39.58 -16.66 7.22
C PRO A 583 -41.03 -16.15 7.05
N SER A 584 -41.59 -16.54 5.91
CA SER A 584 -42.99 -16.38 5.52
C SER A 584 -43.99 -16.94 6.55
N PRO A 585 -45.22 -16.39 6.54
CA PRO A 585 -46.41 -17.21 6.55
C PRO A 585 -47.09 -17.16 5.18
N LEU A 586 -47.51 -18.35 4.73
CA LEU A 586 -48.37 -18.57 3.58
C LEU A 586 -49.75 -17.91 3.79
N GLY A 587 -50.32 -17.36 2.71
CA GLY A 587 -51.77 -17.31 2.53
C GLY A 587 -52.35 -16.08 1.84
N GLY A 588 -52.85 -16.25 0.61
CA GLY A 588 -54.16 -15.71 0.23
C GLY A 588 -54.25 -14.51 -0.73
N ASN A 589 -54.65 -14.84 -1.97
CA ASN A 589 -55.61 -14.15 -2.84
C ASN A 589 -55.29 -12.83 -3.59
N ARG A 590 -55.49 -12.93 -4.92
CA ARG A 590 -55.79 -11.91 -5.97
C ARG A 590 -57.07 -11.07 -5.65
N PRO A 591 -57.59 -10.14 -6.52
CA PRO A 591 -57.17 -9.64 -7.87
C PRO A 591 -57.32 -8.11 -8.14
N GLY A 592 -56.86 -7.68 -9.34
CA GLY A 592 -57.44 -6.59 -10.16
C GLY A 592 -56.70 -5.24 -10.09
N SER A 593 -56.62 -4.39 -11.12
CA SER A 593 -57.09 -4.36 -12.52
C SER A 593 -56.69 -2.99 -13.10
N SER A 594 -56.38 -2.91 -14.41
CA SER A 594 -56.54 -1.74 -15.35
C SER A 594 -55.88 -0.38 -14.99
N GLY A 595 -55.36 0.44 -15.90
CA GLY A 595 -55.42 0.51 -17.36
C GLY A 595 -54.82 1.86 -17.84
N ARG A 596 -54.42 1.84 -19.13
CA ARG A 596 -54.02 2.90 -20.08
C ARG A 596 -54.22 4.40 -19.74
N GLY A 597 -53.21 5.19 -20.15
CA GLY A 597 -53.36 6.13 -21.27
C GLY A 597 -53.14 7.63 -21.01
N GLY A 598 -52.39 8.29 -21.90
CA GLY A 598 -52.50 9.73 -22.18
C GLY A 598 -51.23 10.54 -22.01
N GLY A 599 -50.61 10.96 -23.13
CA GLY A 599 -49.48 11.89 -23.13
C GLY A 599 -49.91 13.36 -23.06
N ALA A 600 -48.97 14.23 -22.68
CA ALA A 600 -48.91 15.63 -23.10
C ALA A 600 -47.52 16.22 -22.80
N THR A 601 -47.05 16.97 -23.78
CA THR A 601 -45.93 17.92 -23.80
C THR A 601 -46.00 18.94 -22.65
N GLY A 602 -44.86 19.31 -22.06
CA GLY A 602 -44.75 20.44 -21.13
C GLY A 602 -43.34 20.58 -20.57
N GLY A 603 -42.81 21.81 -20.58
CA GLY A 603 -41.40 22.15 -20.34
C GLY A 603 -40.81 21.69 -19.02
N VAL A 604 -39.48 21.60 -19.02
CA VAL A 604 -38.67 21.24 -17.86
C VAL A 604 -38.83 22.32 -16.79
N ASN A 605 -39.60 22.02 -15.75
CA ASN A 605 -39.76 22.88 -14.58
C ASN A 605 -38.59 22.63 -13.62
N GLU A 606 -37.63 23.55 -13.62
CA GLU A 606 -36.41 23.57 -12.81
C GLU A 606 -36.70 23.42 -11.30
N GLN A 607 -37.89 23.82 -10.83
CA GLN A 607 -38.30 23.64 -9.43
C GLN A 607 -38.67 22.20 -9.05
N ALA A 608 -39.02 21.32 -10.01
CA ALA A 608 -39.33 19.93 -9.73
C ALA A 608 -38.06 19.07 -9.57
N LEU A 609 -36.95 19.46 -10.20
CA LEU A 609 -35.64 18.84 -10.01
C LEU A 609 -35.04 19.24 -8.64
N LEU A 610 -35.21 20.50 -8.23
CA LEU A 610 -34.82 20.99 -6.90
C LEU A 610 -35.67 20.37 -5.77
N LYS A 611 -36.97 20.13 -6.00
CA LYS A 611 -37.82 19.40 -5.02
C LYS A 611 -37.53 17.91 -4.91
N ARG A 612 -36.86 17.30 -5.90
CA ARG A 612 -36.41 15.90 -5.85
C ARG A 612 -35.05 15.76 -5.18
N LEU A 613 -34.22 16.80 -5.21
CA LEU A 613 -32.98 16.90 -4.43
C LEU A 613 -33.27 17.25 -2.96
N ALA A 614 -34.25 18.10 -2.67
CA ALA A 614 -34.66 18.47 -1.30
C ALA A 614 -35.46 17.40 -0.52
N LYS A 615 -35.54 16.16 -1.01
CA LYS A 615 -36.17 15.03 -0.30
C LYS A 615 -35.21 13.87 -0.03
N MET A 616 -33.92 14.04 -0.33
CA MET A 616 -32.85 13.09 -0.01
C MET A 616 -31.82 13.62 1.00
N GLU A 617 -32.06 14.81 1.55
CA GLU A 617 -31.34 15.34 2.72
C GLU A 617 -32.35 15.72 3.80
N LEU A 618 -32.52 14.82 4.78
CA LEU A 618 -32.78 15.11 6.19
C LEU A 618 -33.18 13.80 6.90
N GLY A 619 -32.32 13.40 7.84
CA GLY A 619 -32.51 12.33 8.80
C GLY A 619 -31.14 11.95 9.38
N GLU A 620 -30.66 12.54 10.47
CA GLU A 620 -31.29 13.39 11.48
C GLU A 620 -30.24 14.36 12.05
N ASP A 621 -30.63 15.63 12.19
CA ASP A 621 -30.05 16.59 13.12
C ASP A 621 -30.66 16.38 14.52
N ILE A 622 -29.80 16.52 15.54
CA ILE A 622 -30.01 17.03 16.91
C ILE A 622 -31.46 17.07 17.44
N VAL A 623 -31.73 16.33 18.52
CA VAL A 623 -32.87 16.58 19.43
C VAL A 623 -32.38 16.71 20.87
N GLY A 624 -32.64 17.87 21.47
CA GLY A 624 -32.49 18.08 22.91
C GLY A 624 -33.53 17.26 23.71
N ILE A 625 -33.11 16.74 24.85
CA ILE A 625 -34.01 16.13 25.84
C ILE A 625 -33.95 16.98 27.11
N ASN A 626 -35.04 17.70 27.36
CA ASN A 626 -35.41 18.16 28.70
C ASN A 626 -35.87 16.97 29.54
N GLY A 627 -35.41 16.95 30.80
CA GLY A 627 -36.17 16.40 31.93
C GLY A 627 -36.29 14.88 32.04
N HIS A 628 -35.23 14.24 32.56
CA HIS A 628 -35.40 13.09 33.44
C HIS A 628 -34.36 13.16 34.55
N GLU A 629 -34.84 13.41 35.78
CA GLU A 629 -34.06 13.33 37.01
C GLU A 629 -33.41 11.94 37.11
N SER A 630 -32.09 11.92 37.21
CA SER A 630 -31.32 10.76 37.66
C SER A 630 -31.06 10.91 39.17
N PRO A 631 -31.03 9.80 39.94
CA PRO A 631 -31.12 9.82 41.40
C PRO A 631 -29.91 10.52 42.04
N PRO A 632 -30.04 11.00 43.29
CA PRO A 632 -28.92 11.62 43.99
C PRO A 632 -27.87 10.55 44.29
N ILE A 633 -26.77 10.55 43.53
CA ILE A 633 -25.62 9.69 43.81
C ILE A 633 -24.66 10.51 44.68
N SER A 634 -24.41 9.95 45.85
CA SER A 634 -23.66 10.47 46.98
C SER A 634 -22.31 11.09 46.64
N ASN A 635 -22.02 12.20 47.32
CA ASN A 635 -20.70 12.78 47.46
C ASN A 635 -19.66 11.72 47.87
N GLY A 636 -18.67 11.50 47.00
CA GLY A 636 -17.51 10.66 47.28
C GLY A 636 -17.14 9.78 46.09
N VAL A 637 -16.43 10.34 45.11
CA VAL A 637 -15.75 9.53 44.09
C VAL A 637 -14.30 9.36 44.54
N ASP A 638 -13.92 8.12 44.81
CA ASP A 638 -12.57 7.70 45.16
C ASP A 638 -11.68 7.75 43.90
N ALA A 639 -10.59 8.51 43.95
CA ALA A 639 -9.66 8.72 42.83
C ALA A 639 -8.97 7.42 42.36
N SER A 640 -9.03 6.35 43.17
CA SER A 640 -8.48 5.03 42.83
C SER A 640 -9.33 4.22 41.83
N GLN A 641 -10.59 4.60 41.59
CA GLN A 641 -11.49 3.89 40.65
C GLN A 641 -11.48 4.45 39.22
N LEU A 642 -10.93 5.66 39.01
CA LEU A 642 -10.88 6.31 37.68
C LEU A 642 -9.82 5.71 36.74
N ASP A 643 -8.81 5.02 37.28
CA ASP A 643 -7.79 4.30 36.48
C ASP A 643 -8.33 2.97 35.90
N ALA A 644 -9.58 2.59 36.20
CA ALA A 644 -10.21 1.36 35.71
C ALA A 644 -11.03 1.54 34.41
N ASP A 645 -11.33 2.77 34.00
CA ASP A 645 -12.05 3.06 32.74
C ASP A 645 -11.05 3.18 31.58
N LEU A 646 -11.12 2.23 30.63
CA LEU A 646 -10.16 2.04 29.52
C LEU A 646 -10.03 3.24 28.55
N GLU A 647 -10.94 4.21 28.60
CA GLU A 647 -10.96 5.41 27.74
C GLU A 647 -10.50 6.69 28.47
N THR A 648 -10.12 6.58 29.74
CA THR A 648 -9.70 7.69 30.59
C THR A 648 -8.17 7.74 30.68
N CYS A 649 -7.55 8.87 30.32
CA CYS A 649 -6.10 9.06 30.45
C CYS A 649 -5.77 10.04 31.57
N LYS A 650 -4.74 9.72 32.35
CA LYS A 650 -4.21 10.59 33.39
C LYS A 650 -3.31 11.66 32.79
N LEU A 651 -3.50 12.89 33.24
CA LEU A 651 -2.72 14.05 32.84
C LEU A 651 -1.85 14.52 34.00
N VAL A 652 -0.59 14.82 33.69
CA VAL A 652 0.39 15.34 34.66
C VAL A 652 0.98 16.66 34.18
N ASP A 653 1.40 17.52 35.10
CA ASP A 653 2.19 18.70 34.78
C ASP A 653 3.67 18.35 34.50
N ILE A 654 4.49 19.37 34.27
CA ILE A 654 5.93 19.23 34.01
C ILE A 654 6.70 18.58 35.17
N ASP A 655 6.22 18.75 36.40
CA ASP A 655 6.82 18.19 37.62
C ASP A 655 6.28 16.78 37.92
N GLY A 656 5.39 16.24 37.08
CA GLY A 656 4.78 14.92 37.22
C GLY A 656 3.59 14.87 38.18
N THR A 657 3.11 16.02 38.67
CA THR A 657 1.94 16.11 39.53
C THR A 657 0.67 15.90 38.71
N CYS A 658 -0.27 15.12 39.24
CA CYS A 658 -1.54 14.86 38.56
C CYS A 658 -2.39 16.13 38.49
N ILE A 659 -2.69 16.60 37.28
CA ILE A 659 -3.56 17.76 37.02
C ILE A 659 -5.01 17.35 36.78
N GLY A 660 -5.24 16.12 36.36
CA GLY A 660 -6.59 15.57 36.17
C GLY A 660 -6.62 14.35 35.26
N TRP A 661 -7.82 13.95 34.86
CA TRP A 661 -8.07 12.83 33.97
C TRP A 661 -8.92 13.29 32.81
N PHE A 662 -8.65 12.81 31.59
CA PHE A 662 -9.48 13.09 30.43
C PHE A 662 -10.12 11.81 29.94
N THR A 663 -11.45 11.77 29.91
CA THR A 663 -12.22 10.65 29.36
C THR A 663 -12.67 11.02 27.96
N LYS A 664 -12.20 10.26 26.95
CA LYS A 664 -12.49 10.54 25.55
C LYS A 664 -13.89 10.03 25.18
N ASP A 665 -14.74 10.94 24.69
CA ASP A 665 -16.07 10.59 24.15
C ASP A 665 -15.97 10.26 22.66
N VAL A 666 -15.31 11.12 21.88
CA VAL A 666 -15.20 10.98 20.42
C VAL A 666 -13.88 11.54 19.88
N LYS A 667 -13.30 10.86 18.88
CA LYS A 667 -12.14 11.35 18.14
C LYS A 667 -12.61 12.26 17.00
N ILE A 668 -12.11 13.49 16.94
CA ILE A 668 -12.47 14.47 15.91
C ILE A 668 -11.45 14.46 14.76
N LYS A 669 -10.15 14.48 15.06
CA LYS A 669 -9.04 14.41 14.08
C LYS A 669 -7.94 13.48 14.61
N LYS A 670 -6.88 13.24 13.83
CA LYS A 670 -5.71 12.40 14.22
C LYS A 670 -5.24 12.67 15.66
N ARG A 671 -5.14 13.95 16.02
CA ARG A 671 -4.60 14.49 17.29
C ARG A 671 -5.64 15.18 18.20
N VAL A 672 -6.93 15.23 17.81
CA VAL A 672 -7.94 16.06 18.49
C VAL A 672 -9.13 15.21 18.94
N PHE A 673 -9.49 15.33 20.22
CA PHE A 673 -10.46 14.50 20.91
C PHE A 673 -11.45 15.36 21.67
N LYS A 674 -12.74 15.06 21.59
CA LYS A 674 -13.76 15.63 22.49
C LYS A 674 -14.03 14.65 23.62
N GLY A 675 -14.18 15.18 24.82
CA GLY A 675 -14.34 14.37 26.01
C GLY A 675 -14.65 15.19 27.24
N THR A 676 -14.53 14.54 28.39
CA THR A 676 -14.73 15.16 29.70
C THR A 676 -13.41 15.16 30.47
N PHE A 677 -12.91 16.35 30.80
CA PHE A 677 -11.79 16.56 31.70
C PHE A 677 -12.27 16.61 33.15
N ILE A 678 -11.67 15.82 34.02
CA ILE A 678 -11.95 15.75 35.46
C ILE A 678 -10.73 16.31 36.18
N ARG A 679 -10.89 17.50 36.78
CA ARG A 679 -9.79 18.22 37.42
C ARG A 679 -9.39 17.54 38.74
N ALA A 680 -8.10 17.32 38.95
CA ALA A 680 -7.62 16.60 40.14
C ALA A 680 -7.82 17.37 41.45
N SER A 681 -7.80 18.71 41.43
CA SER A 681 -7.85 19.53 42.64
C SER A 681 -9.22 19.57 43.32
N ASN A 682 -10.31 19.42 42.55
CA ASN A 682 -11.69 19.59 43.04
C ASN A 682 -12.69 18.58 42.46
N GLY A 683 -12.26 17.67 41.57
CA GLY A 683 -13.13 16.70 40.90
C GLY A 683 -14.08 17.29 39.87
N GLU A 684 -13.90 18.57 39.50
CA GLU A 684 -14.76 19.27 38.55
C GLU A 684 -14.70 18.61 37.16
N LYS A 685 -15.88 18.33 36.60
CA LYS A 685 -16.02 17.72 35.28
C LYS A 685 -16.33 18.78 34.23
N ILE A 686 -15.49 18.89 33.20
CA ILE A 686 -15.55 19.92 32.17
C ILE A 686 -15.53 19.26 30.79
N THR A 687 -16.62 19.39 30.03
CA THR A 687 -16.64 18.95 28.63
C THR A 687 -15.71 19.84 27.81
N SER A 688 -14.74 19.22 27.14
CA SER A 688 -13.59 19.91 26.57
C SER A 688 -13.02 19.18 25.35
N ILE A 689 -12.16 19.87 24.62
CA ILE A 689 -11.36 19.33 23.54
C ILE A 689 -9.93 19.13 24.04
N MET A 690 -9.38 17.94 23.87
CA MET A 690 -7.96 17.65 24.09
C MET A 690 -7.26 17.50 22.74
N LYS A 691 -6.21 18.29 22.53
CA LYS A 691 -5.26 18.14 21.44
C LYS A 691 -3.96 17.52 21.98
N VAL A 692 -3.47 16.47 21.33
CA VAL A 692 -2.28 15.70 21.75
C VAL A 692 -1.15 15.88 20.72
N PHE A 693 0.06 16.07 21.21
CA PHE A 693 1.30 16.24 20.46
C PHE A 693 2.26 15.10 20.82
N PRO A 694 2.23 13.98 20.06
CA PRO A 694 3.13 12.85 20.27
C PRO A 694 4.58 13.21 19.95
N PRO A 695 5.57 12.68 20.69
CA PRO A 695 7.00 12.98 20.46
C PRO A 695 7.49 12.68 19.04
N GLU A 696 6.92 11.66 18.38
CA GLU A 696 7.23 11.28 17.00
C GLU A 696 6.68 12.26 15.95
N ASP A 697 5.60 12.99 16.27
CA ASP A 697 4.94 13.97 15.41
C ASP A 697 5.41 15.42 15.71
N ASP A 698 6.23 15.63 16.75
CA ASP A 698 6.76 16.93 17.18
C ASP A 698 8.30 16.91 17.35
N PRO A 699 9.07 16.73 16.26
CA PRO A 699 10.52 16.67 16.35
C PRO A 699 11.09 18.03 16.76
N SER A 700 11.94 18.06 17.79
CA SER A 700 12.71 19.25 18.14
C SER A 700 13.55 19.69 16.94
N PHE A 701 13.28 20.87 16.40
CA PHE A 701 14.15 21.47 15.40
C PHE A 701 15.48 21.85 16.06
N ASP A 702 16.58 21.26 15.58
CA ASP A 702 17.95 21.49 16.05
C ASP A 702 18.50 22.90 15.68
N ASP A 703 17.61 23.88 15.49
CA ASP A 703 17.91 25.27 15.14
C ASP A 703 17.39 26.31 16.17
N GLY A 704 16.84 25.86 17.30
CA GLY A 704 16.33 26.74 18.35
C GLY A 704 14.93 27.32 18.07
N ARG A 705 14.15 26.74 17.16
CA ARG A 705 12.71 27.01 17.00
C ARG A 705 11.84 26.16 17.94
N THR A 706 10.71 26.74 18.36
CA THR A 706 9.71 26.18 19.28
C THR A 706 9.00 24.95 18.69
N THR A 707 8.66 23.96 19.52
CA THR A 707 7.87 22.78 19.12
C THR A 707 6.44 23.17 18.71
N LEU A 708 5.70 22.28 18.02
CA LEU A 708 4.29 22.52 17.68
C LEU A 708 3.45 22.67 18.95
N PHE A 709 3.74 21.86 19.98
CA PHE A 709 3.14 22.00 21.30
C PHE A 709 3.43 23.36 21.95
N ASP A 710 4.70 23.80 21.99
CA ASP A 710 5.08 25.07 22.60
C ASP A 710 4.39 26.25 21.89
N THR A 711 4.28 26.17 20.57
CA THR A 711 3.64 27.18 19.73
C THR A 711 2.14 27.27 19.99
N GLU A 712 1.44 26.12 19.98
CA GLU A 712 0.02 26.03 20.32
C GLU A 712 -0.26 26.55 21.73
N LEU A 713 0.54 26.13 22.71
CA LEU A 713 0.37 26.51 24.12
C LEU A 713 0.62 28.00 24.32
N TRP A 714 1.68 28.53 23.72
CA TRP A 714 2.03 29.94 23.79
C TRP A 714 0.94 30.84 23.21
N ALA A 715 0.47 30.53 22.00
CA ALA A 715 -0.61 31.27 21.34
C ALA A 715 -1.93 31.16 22.12
N SER A 716 -2.29 29.96 22.58
CA SER A 716 -3.50 29.73 23.38
C SER A 716 -3.46 30.49 24.71
N THR A 717 -2.28 30.62 25.32
CA THR A 717 -2.09 31.36 26.58
C THR A 717 -2.27 32.86 26.36
N ARG A 718 -1.68 33.43 25.30
CA ARG A 718 -1.83 34.86 24.99
C ARG A 718 -3.24 35.26 24.56
N MET A 719 -3.92 34.37 23.84
CA MET A 719 -5.29 34.60 23.39
C MET A 719 -6.34 34.17 24.41
N ASN A 720 -5.95 33.71 25.60
CA ASN A 720 -6.90 33.23 26.59
C ASN A 720 -7.87 34.35 27.03
N GLY A 721 -9.17 34.07 26.93
CA GLY A 721 -10.23 35.07 27.17
C GLY A 721 -10.63 35.89 25.93
N SER A 722 -9.95 35.72 24.80
CA SER A 722 -10.42 36.24 23.51
C SER A 722 -11.69 35.52 23.06
N GLN A 723 -12.60 36.24 22.41
CA GLN A 723 -13.76 35.64 21.77
C GLN A 723 -13.43 34.87 20.48
N TYR A 724 -12.21 35.05 19.95
CA TYR A 724 -11.77 34.46 18.67
C TYR A 724 -11.03 33.14 18.82
N THR A 725 -10.82 32.64 20.04
CA THR A 725 -10.16 31.36 20.31
C THR A 725 -10.86 30.61 21.42
N PRO A 726 -10.85 29.26 21.43
CA PRO A 726 -11.35 28.51 22.56
C PRO A 726 -10.60 28.83 23.85
N PRO A 727 -11.28 28.90 25.01
CA PRO A 727 -10.62 29.17 26.28
C PRO A 727 -9.67 28.02 26.64
N LEU A 728 -8.45 28.35 27.05
CA LEU A 728 -7.48 27.36 27.51
C LEU A 728 -7.85 26.91 28.92
N ILE A 729 -8.11 25.61 29.11
CA ILE A 729 -8.47 25.02 30.41
C ILE A 729 -7.21 24.62 31.17
N THR A 730 -6.35 23.83 30.53
CA THR A 730 -5.08 23.37 31.11
C THR A 730 -4.18 22.79 30.02
N SER A 731 -2.92 22.53 30.35
CA SER A 731 -1.96 21.79 29.53
C SER A 731 -1.10 20.90 30.42
N GLY A 732 -0.49 19.89 29.82
CA GLY A 732 0.36 18.95 30.54
C GLY A 732 0.82 17.82 29.63
N ARG A 733 1.09 16.67 30.22
CA ARG A 733 1.50 15.46 29.50
C ARG A 733 0.55 14.32 29.81
N SER A 734 0.21 13.55 28.79
CA SER A 734 -0.51 12.30 28.90
C SER A 734 0.42 11.14 28.58
N ARG A 735 0.30 10.03 29.32
CA ARG A 735 0.89 8.74 28.89
C ARG A 735 0.06 8.04 27.80
N GLY A 736 -1.04 8.66 27.38
CA GLY A 736 -2.02 8.06 26.49
C GLY A 736 -3.02 7.21 27.24
N GLY A 737 -4.05 6.78 26.51
CA GLY A 737 -5.03 5.78 26.91
C GLY A 737 -5.18 4.75 25.79
N TYR A 738 -6.13 3.82 25.91
CA TYR A 738 -6.31 2.74 24.94
C TYR A 738 -6.48 3.21 23.47
N THR A 739 -7.09 4.38 23.27
CA THR A 739 -7.39 4.95 21.95
C THR A 739 -6.85 6.38 21.74
N THR A 740 -6.19 6.92 22.76
CA THR A 740 -5.65 8.28 22.78
C THR A 740 -4.13 8.17 22.87
N PRO A 741 -3.36 8.71 21.90
CA PRO A 741 -1.91 8.65 21.95
C PRO A 741 -1.36 9.38 23.19
N GLY A 742 -0.16 8.98 23.64
CA GLY A 742 0.60 9.72 24.64
C GLY A 742 1.33 10.90 24.01
N GLY A 743 1.70 11.88 24.83
CA GLY A 743 2.36 13.09 24.37
C GLY A 743 2.03 14.31 25.21
N ASP A 744 2.54 15.45 24.80
CA ASP A 744 2.16 16.73 25.40
C ASP A 744 0.75 17.11 24.95
N VAL A 745 -0.05 17.71 25.83
CA VAL A 745 -1.48 17.94 25.60
C VAL A 745 -1.90 19.35 25.96
N VAL A 746 -2.85 19.87 25.19
CA VAL A 746 -3.57 21.11 25.47
C VAL A 746 -5.06 20.79 25.56
N ILE A 747 -5.69 21.19 26.67
CA ILE A 747 -7.14 21.08 26.87
C ILE A 747 -7.77 22.44 26.73
N LYS A 748 -8.73 22.54 25.81
CA LYS A 748 -9.48 23.74 25.48
C LYS A 748 -10.98 23.53 25.71
N GLY A 749 -11.70 24.61 25.99
CA GLY A 749 -13.16 24.58 26.03
C GLY A 749 -13.76 24.29 24.65
N ILE A 750 -15.05 23.97 24.64
CA ILE A 750 -15.82 23.80 23.40
C ILE A 750 -16.40 25.14 22.97
N CYS A 751 -16.25 25.47 21.69
CA CYS A 751 -16.93 26.59 21.05
C CYS A 751 -17.99 26.08 20.06
N PRO A 752 -19.16 26.73 19.97
CA PRO A 752 -20.14 26.44 18.93
C PRO A 752 -19.62 26.90 17.56
N GLY A 753 -20.09 26.24 16.51
CA GLY A 753 -19.78 26.59 15.13
C GLY A 753 -19.54 25.36 14.25
N ILE A 754 -19.77 25.53 12.96
CA ILE A 754 -19.47 24.55 11.92
C ILE A 754 -18.29 25.04 11.08
N ARG A 755 -17.66 24.15 10.33
CA ARG A 755 -16.65 24.58 9.36
C ARG A 755 -17.30 25.35 8.22
N VAL A 756 -16.59 26.35 7.73
CA VAL A 756 -17.01 27.10 6.54
C VAL A 756 -16.92 26.16 5.33
N GLN A 757 -17.97 26.12 4.50
CA GLN A 757 -18.00 25.28 3.30
C GLN A 757 -16.98 25.76 2.25
N ASP A 758 -16.47 24.84 1.45
CA ASP A 758 -15.40 25.08 0.47
C ASP A 758 -15.77 26.19 -0.53
N ASP A 759 -17.00 26.20 -1.02
CA ASP A 759 -17.51 27.21 -1.97
C ASP A 759 -17.61 28.61 -1.34
N VAL A 760 -18.03 28.69 -0.08
CA VAL A 760 -18.10 29.95 0.67
C VAL A 760 -16.69 30.47 0.92
N TRP A 761 -15.79 29.63 1.43
CA TRP A 761 -14.40 30.01 1.72
C TRP A 761 -13.65 30.48 0.47
N ASP A 762 -13.75 29.74 -0.62
CA ASP A 762 -13.09 30.07 -1.90
C ASP A 762 -13.68 31.33 -2.57
N SER A 763 -14.85 31.81 -2.11
CA SER A 763 -15.46 33.04 -2.60
C SER A 763 -15.00 34.31 -1.87
N LEU A 764 -14.35 34.20 -0.70
CA LEU A 764 -13.98 35.31 0.20
C LEU A 764 -12.80 36.17 -0.33
N THR A 765 -13.03 36.93 -1.38
CA THR A 765 -12.00 37.81 -1.97
C THR A 765 -12.03 39.22 -1.35
N PRO A 766 -10.98 40.04 -1.53
CA PRO A 766 -11.03 41.46 -1.18
C PRO A 766 -12.20 42.22 -1.84
N ALA A 767 -12.75 41.71 -2.94
CA ALA A 767 -13.92 42.27 -3.62
C ALA A 767 -15.27 41.87 -2.96
N THR A 768 -15.27 40.99 -1.96
CA THR A 768 -16.46 40.58 -1.17
C THR A 768 -16.55 41.33 0.18
N GLU A 769 -16.07 42.57 0.22
CA GLU A 769 -16.11 43.43 1.40
C GLU A 769 -17.56 43.60 1.92
N GLY A 770 -17.76 43.41 3.23
CA GLY A 770 -19.09 43.34 3.85
C GLY A 770 -19.66 41.92 4.01
N HIS A 771 -18.91 40.88 3.60
CA HIS A 771 -19.28 39.49 3.92
C HIS A 771 -19.00 39.19 5.41
N PRO A 772 -19.99 38.73 6.21
CA PRO A 772 -19.85 38.59 7.66
C PRO A 772 -18.65 37.73 8.11
N ILE A 773 -18.38 36.64 7.39
CA ILE A 773 -17.24 35.75 7.68
C ILE A 773 -15.89 36.46 7.44
N LEU A 774 -15.79 37.23 6.35
CA LEU A 774 -14.57 37.94 5.98
C LEU A 774 -14.27 39.05 6.98
N ASP A 775 -15.29 39.80 7.39
CA ASP A 775 -15.16 40.87 8.38
C ASP A 775 -14.79 40.32 9.77
N ALA A 776 -15.42 39.22 10.18
CA ALA A 776 -15.08 38.52 11.42
C ALA A 776 -13.65 37.96 11.39
N LEU A 777 -13.20 37.44 10.24
CA LEU A 777 -11.84 36.92 10.07
C LEU A 777 -10.80 38.04 10.14
N LYS A 778 -11.07 39.19 9.51
CA LYS A 778 -10.21 40.40 9.63
C LYS A 778 -10.10 40.85 11.08
N ALA A 779 -11.22 40.91 11.80
CA ALA A 779 -11.25 41.30 13.21
C ALA A 779 -10.50 40.30 14.10
N ALA A 780 -10.61 38.99 13.83
CA ALA A 780 -9.87 37.95 14.52
C ALA A 780 -8.35 38.10 14.28
N ILE A 781 -7.92 38.23 13.02
CA ILE A 781 -6.50 38.43 12.68
C ILE A 781 -5.94 39.67 13.37
N GLN A 782 -6.69 40.78 13.43
CA GLN A 782 -6.26 41.98 14.14
C GLN A 782 -6.09 41.71 15.64
N ALA A 783 -7.00 40.98 16.28
CA ALA A 783 -6.89 40.63 17.69
C ALA A 783 -5.65 39.77 18.00
N PHE A 784 -5.25 38.87 17.09
CA PHE A 784 -3.98 38.13 17.20
C PHE A 784 -2.77 39.07 17.10
N ARG A 785 -2.81 40.02 16.18
CA ARG A 785 -1.73 41.00 16.01
C ARG A 785 -1.55 41.90 17.22
N ASP A 786 -2.64 42.29 17.86
CA ASP A 786 -2.61 43.09 19.10
C ASP A 786 -1.91 42.34 20.25
N GLN A 787 -1.84 41.00 20.19
CA GLN A 787 -1.08 40.13 21.11
C GLN A 787 0.32 39.76 20.60
N ASN A 788 0.82 40.45 19.57
CA ASN A 788 2.10 40.20 18.91
C ASN A 788 2.18 38.77 18.31
N LEU A 789 1.07 38.26 17.75
CA LEU A 789 0.97 36.97 17.08
C LEU A 789 0.66 37.11 15.57
N VAL A 790 1.21 36.21 14.76
CA VAL A 790 0.84 35.98 13.36
C VAL A 790 0.57 34.48 13.14
N LEU A 791 -0.36 34.12 12.28
CA LEU A 791 -0.66 32.73 11.89
C LEU A 791 -0.14 32.50 10.46
N TRP A 792 0.79 31.56 10.28
CA TRP A 792 1.45 31.32 8.98
C TRP A 792 0.64 30.47 8.01
N ASP A 793 -0.14 29.52 8.53
CA ASP A 793 -0.85 28.52 7.74
C ASP A 793 -2.30 28.45 8.22
N LEU A 794 -3.01 29.59 8.17
CA LEU A 794 -4.42 29.63 8.52
C LEU A 794 -5.23 29.09 7.34
N THR A 795 -5.93 27.99 7.55
CA THR A 795 -6.78 27.37 6.53
C THR A 795 -8.23 27.32 6.99
N ARG A 796 -9.14 26.93 6.08
CA ARG A 796 -10.56 26.71 6.42
C ARG A 796 -10.78 25.65 7.50
N GLU A 797 -9.83 24.73 7.64
CA GLU A 797 -9.88 23.62 8.60
C GLU A 797 -9.66 24.07 10.05
N ASP A 798 -9.18 25.29 10.23
CA ASP A 798 -8.78 25.88 11.50
C ASP A 798 -9.82 26.89 12.03
N VAL A 799 -10.90 27.11 11.26
CA VAL A 799 -11.91 28.13 11.54
C VAL A 799 -13.30 27.50 11.71
N LEU A 800 -13.98 27.90 12.79
CA LEU A 800 -15.39 27.60 13.02
C LEU A 800 -16.21 28.87 12.89
N TRP A 801 -17.35 28.74 12.22
CA TRP A 801 -18.35 29.79 12.05
C TRP A 801 -19.67 29.39 12.71
N ASP A 802 -20.15 30.21 13.63
CA ASP A 802 -21.48 30.08 14.22
C ASP A 802 -22.43 31.07 13.55
N GLU A 803 -23.28 30.55 12.66
CA GLU A 803 -24.27 31.36 11.93
C GLU A 803 -25.26 32.07 12.86
N SER A 804 -25.60 31.47 14.01
CA SER A 804 -26.61 32.02 14.92
C SER A 804 -26.12 33.26 15.66
N THR A 805 -24.82 33.30 15.98
CA THR A 805 -24.20 34.41 16.70
C THR A 805 -23.30 35.28 15.82
N GLN A 806 -23.09 34.89 14.56
CA GLN A 806 -22.15 35.51 13.62
C GLN A 806 -20.73 35.58 14.20
N LYS A 807 -20.34 34.57 14.98
CA LYS A 807 -19.03 34.50 15.63
C LYS A 807 -18.10 33.55 14.90
N LEU A 808 -16.86 33.99 14.75
CA LEU A 808 -15.77 33.22 14.18
C LEU A 808 -14.78 32.83 15.27
N THR A 809 -14.41 31.56 15.32
CA THR A 809 -13.42 31.03 16.26
C THR A 809 -12.31 30.31 15.52
N ILE A 810 -11.05 30.68 15.78
CA ILE A 810 -9.86 29.97 15.29
C ILE A 810 -9.46 28.92 16.32
N VAL A 811 -9.44 27.65 15.91
CA VAL A 811 -9.31 26.50 16.81
C VAL A 811 -7.94 25.83 16.79
N ASP A 812 -7.17 25.98 15.71
CA ASP A 812 -5.80 25.46 15.58
C ASP A 812 -4.79 26.62 15.51
N LEU A 813 -3.83 26.64 16.44
CA LEU A 813 -2.85 27.73 16.60
C LEU A 813 -1.40 27.21 16.48
N GLU A 814 -1.19 25.99 15.98
CA GLU A 814 0.14 25.37 15.90
C GLU A 814 1.07 26.04 14.88
N SER A 815 0.51 26.89 14.01
CA SER A 815 1.24 27.70 13.02
C SER A 815 1.49 29.15 13.48
N ALA A 816 1.28 29.46 14.77
CA ALA A 816 1.49 30.80 15.31
C ALA A 816 2.98 31.19 15.43
N ASP A 817 3.30 32.47 15.28
CA ASP A 817 4.65 32.99 15.48
C ASP A 817 4.62 34.45 15.96
N SER A 818 5.78 34.98 16.36
CA SER A 818 5.94 36.35 16.84
C SER A 818 6.04 37.34 15.68
N LEU A 819 5.19 38.36 15.68
CA LEU A 819 5.24 39.47 14.73
C LEU A 819 6.62 40.15 14.66
N THR A 820 7.34 40.23 15.80
CA THR A 820 8.70 40.81 15.85
C THR A 820 9.77 40.00 15.12
N ARG A 821 9.53 38.72 14.80
CA ARG A 821 10.44 37.89 14.00
C ARG A 821 10.27 38.10 12.49
N VAL A 822 9.27 38.89 12.08
CA VAL A 822 8.94 39.17 10.67
C VAL A 822 8.90 40.69 10.43
N PRO A 823 10.06 41.37 10.28
CA PRO A 823 10.09 42.80 10.01
C PRO A 823 9.49 43.10 8.63
N GLY A 824 8.43 43.92 8.57
CA GLY A 824 7.82 44.33 7.29
C GLY A 824 6.55 43.57 6.89
N ALA A 825 5.87 42.92 7.84
CA ALA A 825 4.48 42.48 7.69
C ALA A 825 3.50 43.68 7.59
N THR A 826 3.72 44.58 6.64
CA THR A 826 2.77 45.64 6.24
C THR A 826 1.85 45.09 5.15
N ASP A 827 0.53 45.23 5.33
CA ASP A 827 -0.63 45.14 4.39
C ASP A 827 -0.61 44.12 3.22
N ARG A 828 0.40 43.26 3.08
CA ARG A 828 0.49 42.18 2.09
C ARG A 828 -0.13 40.88 2.59
N PHE A 829 -0.40 40.80 3.90
CA PHE A 829 -0.97 39.64 4.59
C PHE A 829 -2.46 39.83 4.92
N GLU A 830 -3.16 40.72 4.23
CA GLU A 830 -4.62 40.69 4.19
C GLU A 830 -5.05 39.61 3.19
N ILE A 831 -5.39 38.42 3.69
CA ILE A 831 -6.21 37.43 2.98
C ILE A 831 -5.60 36.87 1.67
N ARG A 832 -4.34 37.19 1.34
CA ARG A 832 -3.76 36.84 0.03
C ARG A 832 -3.44 35.36 -0.17
N GLU A 833 -3.42 34.57 0.90
CA GLU A 833 -3.14 33.12 0.85
C GLU A 833 -4.31 32.23 1.28
N LEU A 834 -5.49 32.80 1.59
CA LEU A 834 -6.64 32.00 2.02
C LEU A 834 -7.43 31.37 0.85
N ILE A 835 -7.19 31.77 -0.41
CA ILE A 835 -7.93 31.27 -1.58
C ILE A 835 -6.96 30.82 -2.69
N PRO A 836 -6.98 29.55 -3.13
CA PRO A 836 -6.06 28.98 -4.15
C PRO A 836 -6.16 29.55 -5.57
N ALA A 837 -6.78 30.71 -5.79
CA ALA A 837 -7.05 31.23 -7.13
C ALA A 837 -5.90 32.03 -7.77
N PHE A 838 -4.70 32.07 -7.18
CA PHE A 838 -3.59 32.91 -7.66
C PHE A 838 -2.42 32.17 -8.35
N TRP A 839 -2.56 30.88 -8.66
CA TRP A 839 -1.57 30.10 -9.44
C TRP A 839 -2.16 29.50 -10.72
N LYS A 840 -2.83 30.33 -11.53
CA LYS A 840 -3.14 30.04 -12.95
C LYS A 840 -2.42 31.00 -13.87
#